data_AF-A0A4Q7N421-F1
#
_entry.id   AF-A0A4Q7N421-F1
#
_cell.length_a   1.000
_cell.length_b   1.000
_cell.length_c   1.000
_cell.angle_alpha   90.00
_cell.angle_beta   90.00
_cell.angle_gamma   90.00
#
_symmetry.space_group_name_H-M   'P 1'
#
loop_
_entity.id
_entity.type
_entity.pdbx_description
1 polymer ?
#
loop_
_entity_poly.entity_id
_entity_poly.type
_entity_poly.pdbx_seq_one_letter_code
_entity_poly.pdbx_strand_id
1 'polypeptide(L)'
;MAFKKKKKADPVYAFLENSPAVSVRDREGALNYLVSFVNLLRPKPSDTAEQTDQNFSTVIRLLYQFPASLNALRTAMIAQLVNSNLVPMFTESGITVSRGVGRELYARLKHKFLPALQDHNDFLYLLDRIFYKKADYVWVESIPRERWIQFFELIKLPLSSNEPVIINQAMVSLQILGAGVAQLGWEKEIITNTNVKWMQAENPFETQQFLIYELRELMISEAPVEKIKSLSVRIRDVLKEARLLVDSIRSSTNEKGTSLSQTFILFQIEQKLNRMELLLDIVDGDEHINTTRFVDLFHSVVRYENRKNSLREFLSQTTGYVAYQIAEHKGKKGGKYITSSPKEYWAMMVSAMFGGLIIVFVAILKTLLHHLPLAPFWQGFVYSVNYSVGFIAIEETKSTLATKQPAFTASAVASSLDTKKDEKPNLYNLAVTVSKVFRSQTASFIGNLIIVFPVTYIMAWLFDICFGHPLVGREEGIQMLQDQHPWQSLSLLYACNTGVFLFISGIIAGYVQNKMNYGKIERRLVEHPVLRLYFAPKRLQHIASYLNHHAGSLVGNISLGFFLGTAAIIGKIFGVPFDIRHITISAANTSLGLYGVGWESINGSFLLTVFIGVLFIGFLNFLVSFSLAFIVAVRSRGIHLRDYPEFLQILWKYFRTHPLDFFRPRKRITNN
;
A
#
# COMPACT_ATOMS: atom_id res chain seq x y z
N MET A 1 50.60 16.20 -40.32
CA MET A 1 50.76 16.23 -38.85
C MET A 1 49.47 15.75 -38.19
N ALA A 2 49.41 14.49 -37.77
CA ALA A 2 48.25 13.96 -37.06
C ALA A 2 48.40 14.22 -35.56
N PHE A 3 47.52 15.06 -35.00
CA PHE A 3 47.42 15.26 -33.56
C PHE A 3 46.99 13.95 -32.88
N LYS A 4 47.94 13.24 -32.26
CA LYS A 4 47.65 12.17 -31.31
C LYS A 4 46.85 12.77 -30.15
N LYS A 5 45.53 12.53 -30.12
CA LYS A 5 44.71 12.74 -28.91
C LYS A 5 45.33 11.91 -27.78
N LYS A 6 45.97 12.55 -26.80
CA LYS A 6 46.33 11.92 -25.52
C LYS A 6 45.05 11.28 -24.96
N LYS A 7 45.04 9.95 -24.77
CA LYS A 7 44.01 9.26 -23.99
C LYS A 7 43.91 9.99 -22.65
N LYS A 8 42.76 10.61 -22.35
CA LYS A 8 42.51 11.14 -21.01
C LYS A 8 42.66 9.97 -20.03
N ALA A 9 43.53 10.12 -19.03
CA ALA A 9 43.68 9.14 -17.97
C ALA A 9 42.31 8.89 -17.32
N ASP A 10 42.05 7.65 -16.92
CA ASP A 10 40.83 7.30 -16.20
C ASP A 10 40.74 8.18 -14.94
N PRO A 11 39.67 8.98 -14.77
CA PRO A 11 39.53 9.88 -13.62
C PRO A 11 39.60 9.14 -12.27
N VAL A 12 39.19 7.86 -12.23
CA VAL A 12 39.31 7.01 -11.03
C VAL A 12 40.78 6.73 -10.74
N TYR A 13 41.54 6.31 -11.75
CA TYR A 13 42.96 6.03 -11.62
C TYR A 13 43.74 7.28 -11.18
N ALA A 14 43.51 8.42 -11.84
CA ALA A 14 44.17 9.68 -11.51
C ALA A 14 43.86 10.17 -10.09
N PHE A 15 42.65 9.94 -9.59
CA PHE A 15 42.28 10.26 -8.20
C PHE A 15 42.99 9.34 -7.20
N LEU A 16 43.06 8.03 -7.47
CA LEU A 16 43.70 7.07 -6.58
C LEU A 16 45.24 7.16 -6.61
N GLU A 17 45.83 7.63 -7.71
CA GLU A 17 47.27 7.85 -7.82
C GLU A 17 47.72 9.11 -7.05
N ASN A 18 46.94 10.20 -7.13
CA ASN A 18 47.27 11.49 -6.51
C ASN A 18 46.56 11.72 -5.15
N SER A 19 46.14 10.64 -4.50
CA SER A 19 45.24 10.73 -3.34
C SER A 19 45.81 11.64 -2.23
N PRO A 20 45.07 12.69 -1.82
CA PRO A 20 45.56 13.63 -0.82
C PRO A 20 45.70 12.95 0.54
N ALA A 21 46.68 13.40 1.34
CA ALA A 21 46.82 12.95 2.71
C ALA A 21 45.59 13.36 3.53
N VAL A 22 44.90 12.37 4.11
CA VAL A 22 43.74 12.58 4.99
C VAL A 22 44.15 12.35 6.44
N SER A 23 43.67 13.18 7.36
CA SER A 23 43.93 13.06 8.80
C SER A 23 42.64 12.76 9.56
N VAL A 24 42.72 11.93 10.60
CA VAL A 24 41.57 11.66 11.50
C VAL A 24 41.08 12.92 12.20
N ARG A 25 41.97 13.90 12.44
CA ARG A 25 41.62 15.17 13.11
C ARG A 25 40.97 16.19 12.18
N ASP A 26 41.13 16.04 10.87
CA ASP A 26 40.54 16.93 9.87
C ASP A 26 39.23 16.35 9.34
N ARG A 27 38.15 16.59 10.10
CA ARG A 27 36.82 16.06 9.78
C ARG A 27 36.29 16.58 8.44
N GLU A 28 36.53 17.85 8.10
CA GLU A 28 35.99 18.45 6.88
C GLU A 28 36.78 18.00 5.64
N GLY A 29 38.11 17.94 5.72
CA GLY A 29 38.95 17.39 4.66
C GLY A 29 38.65 15.91 4.39
N ALA A 30 38.47 15.11 5.44
CA ALA A 30 38.03 13.72 5.34
C ALA A 30 36.65 13.58 4.68
N LEU A 31 35.69 14.45 5.02
CA LEU A 31 34.36 14.44 4.41
C LEU A 31 34.45 14.77 2.91
N ASN A 32 35.21 15.81 2.55
CA ASN A 32 35.40 16.21 1.16
C ASN A 32 36.05 15.09 0.34
N TYR A 33 37.02 14.37 0.91
CA TYR A 33 37.60 13.17 0.29
C TYR A 33 36.54 12.11 0.00
N LEU A 34 35.66 11.78 0.97
CA LEU A 34 34.59 10.80 0.78
C LEU A 34 33.57 11.25 -0.27
N VAL A 35 33.20 12.53 -0.28
CA VAL A 35 32.29 13.10 -1.29
C VAL A 35 32.90 12.97 -2.69
N SER A 36 34.19 13.29 -2.85
CA SER A 36 34.90 13.14 -4.12
C SER A 36 35.00 11.68 -4.55
N PHE A 37 35.33 10.78 -3.63
CA PHE A 37 35.40 9.34 -3.90
C PHE A 37 34.06 8.77 -4.35
N VAL A 38 32.97 9.03 -3.61
CA VAL A 38 31.63 8.56 -4.01
C VAL A 38 31.16 9.21 -5.31
N ASN A 39 31.57 10.44 -5.59
CA ASN A 39 31.27 11.07 -6.88
C ASN A 39 31.91 10.37 -8.07
N LEU A 40 33.05 9.69 -7.87
CA LEU A 40 33.67 8.85 -8.90
C LEU A 40 32.93 7.52 -9.10
N LEU A 41 32.28 7.01 -8.05
CA LEU A 41 31.50 5.77 -8.10
C LEU A 41 30.13 5.95 -8.79
N ARG A 42 29.60 7.17 -8.81
CA ARG A 42 28.27 7.45 -9.36
C ARG A 42 28.21 7.10 -10.85
N PRO A 43 27.27 6.25 -11.29
CA PRO A 43 27.10 5.92 -12.69
C PRO A 43 26.65 7.14 -13.50
N LYS A 44 27.00 7.16 -14.77
CA LYS A 44 26.43 8.11 -15.73
C LYS A 44 24.98 7.72 -16.05
N PRO A 45 24.13 8.67 -16.47
CA PRO A 45 22.73 8.35 -16.80
C PRO A 45 22.55 7.27 -17.88
N SER A 46 23.58 7.03 -18.69
CA SER A 46 23.61 6.01 -19.74
C SER A 46 24.02 4.61 -19.25
N ASP A 47 24.56 4.49 -18.03
CA ASP A 47 25.19 3.25 -17.59
C ASP A 47 24.14 2.23 -17.15
N THR A 48 24.34 0.97 -17.55
CA THR A 48 23.49 -0.13 -17.08
C THR A 48 23.89 -0.57 -15.67
N ALA A 49 23.02 -1.35 -15.00
CA ALA A 49 23.35 -1.93 -13.69
C ALA A 49 24.61 -2.80 -13.75
N GLU A 50 24.77 -3.60 -14.81
CA GLU A 50 25.97 -4.42 -15.04
C GLU A 50 27.24 -3.57 -15.21
N GLN A 51 27.16 -2.46 -15.95
CA GLN A 51 28.29 -1.55 -16.10
C GLN A 51 28.66 -0.88 -14.77
N THR A 52 27.66 -0.53 -13.97
CA THR A 52 27.86 0.04 -12.62
C THR A 52 28.61 -0.95 -11.72
N ASP A 53 28.20 -2.22 -11.70
CA ASP A 53 28.90 -3.29 -10.98
C ASP A 53 30.34 -3.49 -11.47
N GLN A 54 30.56 -3.52 -12.79
CA GLN A 54 31.91 -3.66 -13.37
C GLN A 54 32.84 -2.48 -13.02
N ASN A 55 32.30 -1.26 -13.04
CA ASN A 55 33.06 -0.06 -12.64
C ASN A 55 33.43 -0.14 -11.15
N PHE A 56 32.49 -0.50 -10.28
CA PHE A 56 32.74 -0.66 -8.85
C PHE A 56 33.77 -1.76 -8.57
N SER A 57 33.67 -2.89 -9.29
CA SER A 57 34.65 -3.99 -9.24
C SER A 57 36.06 -3.52 -9.65
N THR A 58 36.14 -2.62 -10.63
CA THR A 58 37.41 -2.04 -11.07
C THR A 58 37.99 -1.11 -10.01
N VAL A 59 37.17 -0.32 -9.33
CA VAL A 59 37.61 0.50 -8.19
C VAL A 59 38.17 -0.36 -7.07
N ILE A 60 37.50 -1.47 -6.70
CA ILE A 60 38.01 -2.40 -5.68
C ILE A 60 39.40 -2.93 -6.08
N ARG A 61 39.58 -3.35 -7.34
CA ARG A 61 40.90 -3.80 -7.84
C ARG A 61 41.96 -2.71 -7.81
N LEU A 62 41.61 -1.46 -8.15
CA LEU A 62 42.55 -0.34 -8.09
C LEU A 62 42.93 0.01 -6.65
N LEU A 63 42.01 -0.09 -5.69
CA LEU A 63 42.32 0.11 -4.27
C LEU A 63 43.34 -0.91 -3.74
N TYR A 64 43.34 -2.15 -4.24
CA TYR A 64 44.40 -3.12 -3.95
C TYR A 64 45.77 -2.70 -4.51
N GLN A 65 45.80 -2.00 -5.66
CA GLN A 65 47.03 -1.55 -6.32
C GLN A 65 47.60 -0.26 -5.71
N PHE A 66 46.78 0.55 -5.04
CA PHE A 66 47.19 1.82 -4.41
C PHE A 66 46.97 1.81 -2.89
N PRO A 67 47.90 1.21 -2.10
CA PRO A 67 47.77 1.14 -0.64
C PRO A 67 47.64 2.50 0.06
N ALA A 68 48.28 3.55 -0.47
CA ALA A 68 48.16 4.91 0.06
C ALA A 68 46.71 5.43 -0.02
N SER A 69 46.04 5.21 -1.14
CA SER A 69 44.63 5.54 -1.34
C SER A 69 43.69 4.74 -0.45
N LEU A 70 43.97 3.45 -0.28
CA LEU A 70 43.21 2.59 0.62
C LEU A 70 43.33 3.10 2.07
N ASN A 71 44.54 3.48 2.50
CA ASN A 71 44.75 4.07 3.82
C ASN A 71 44.09 5.44 3.97
N ALA A 72 44.12 6.31 2.94
CA ALA A 72 43.42 7.59 2.95
C ALA A 72 41.90 7.40 3.07
N LEU A 73 41.32 6.44 2.32
CA LEU A 73 39.91 6.08 2.40
C LEU A 73 39.53 5.54 3.78
N ARG A 74 40.32 4.61 4.33
CA ARG A 74 40.13 4.09 5.70
C ARG A 74 40.16 5.23 6.72
N THR A 75 41.17 6.10 6.63
CA THR A 75 41.34 7.24 7.55
C THR A 75 40.17 8.21 7.44
N ALA A 76 39.70 8.51 6.23
CA ALA A 76 38.56 9.38 6.00
C ALA A 76 37.26 8.82 6.63
N MET A 77 37.01 7.52 6.49
CA MET A 77 35.86 6.85 7.10
C MET A 77 35.95 6.84 8.64
N ILE A 78 37.12 6.50 9.20
CA ILE A 78 37.35 6.53 10.66
C ILE A 78 37.14 7.95 11.20
N ALA A 79 37.65 8.98 10.52
CA ALA A 79 37.46 10.37 10.91
C ALA A 79 35.97 10.73 11.04
N GLN A 80 35.11 10.25 10.13
CA GLN A 80 33.66 10.50 10.24
C GLN A 80 33.00 9.68 11.34
N LEU A 81 33.40 8.42 11.52
CA LEU A 81 32.82 7.53 12.53
C LEU A 81 33.15 7.98 13.97
N VAL A 82 34.38 8.44 14.22
CA VAL A 82 34.84 8.84 15.55
C VAL A 82 34.38 10.26 15.91
N ASN A 83 34.39 11.20 14.95
CA ASN A 83 34.11 12.61 15.22
C ASN A 83 32.64 13.02 14.98
N SER A 84 31.73 12.06 14.83
CA SER A 84 30.30 12.34 14.59
C SER A 84 29.41 11.58 15.56
N ASN A 85 28.20 12.10 15.74
CA ASN A 85 27.14 11.42 16.47
C ASN A 85 26.46 10.38 15.58
N LEU A 86 26.69 9.11 15.86
CA LEU A 86 26.12 7.92 15.20
C LEU A 86 24.75 7.52 15.79
N VAL A 87 24.38 8.03 16.96
CA VAL A 87 23.15 7.62 17.66
C VAL A 87 21.89 7.84 16.80
N PRO A 88 21.69 8.98 16.10
CA PRO A 88 20.53 9.17 15.22
C PRO A 88 20.50 8.18 14.06
N MET A 89 21.67 7.89 13.46
CA MET A 89 21.77 6.86 12.42
C MET A 89 21.32 5.50 12.93
N PHE A 90 21.72 5.13 14.15
CA PHE A 90 21.36 3.85 14.74
C PHE A 90 19.91 3.79 15.24
N THR A 91 19.32 4.88 15.72
CA THR A 91 18.03 4.86 16.44
C THR A 91 16.85 5.41 15.65
N GLU A 92 17.09 6.27 14.66
CA GLU A 92 16.05 6.99 13.91
C GLU A 92 16.05 6.65 12.42
N SER A 93 17.23 6.51 11.79
CA SER A 93 17.33 6.27 10.36
C SER A 93 16.78 4.90 9.98
N GLY A 94 15.79 4.89 9.09
CA GLY A 94 15.08 3.69 8.66
C GLY A 94 13.97 3.26 9.62
N ILE A 95 13.81 3.90 10.78
CA ILE A 95 12.83 3.52 11.81
C ILE A 95 11.68 4.52 11.79
N THR A 96 10.45 4.04 11.65
CA THR A 96 9.28 4.91 11.69
C THR A 96 9.04 5.46 13.11
N VAL A 97 8.99 6.79 13.27
CA VAL A 97 8.98 7.44 14.61
C VAL A 97 7.57 7.79 15.11
N SER A 98 6.61 8.08 14.22
CA SER A 98 5.31 8.62 14.64
C SER A 98 4.25 7.53 14.88
N ARG A 99 3.51 7.62 15.98
CA ARG A 99 2.47 6.64 16.40
C ARG A 99 1.26 6.47 15.45
N GLY A 100 1.29 7.07 14.26
CA GLY A 100 0.19 6.94 13.29
C GLY A 100 0.50 7.49 11.90
N VAL A 101 0.01 6.76 10.89
CA VAL A 101 0.22 7.02 9.44
C VAL A 101 -0.07 8.47 9.03
N GLY A 102 -1.13 9.08 9.56
CA GLY A 102 -1.51 10.45 9.22
C GLY A 102 -0.52 11.51 9.72
N ARG A 103 0.05 11.31 10.92
CA ARG A 103 1.05 12.23 11.48
C ARG A 103 2.36 12.15 10.70
N GLU A 104 2.76 10.94 10.31
CA GLU A 104 3.93 10.73 9.45
C GLU A 104 3.74 11.38 8.07
N LEU A 105 2.57 11.17 7.44
CA LEU A 105 2.26 11.78 6.14
C LEU A 105 2.31 13.30 6.23
N TYR A 106 1.72 13.88 7.28
CA TYR A 106 1.76 15.33 7.51
C TYR A 106 3.19 15.83 7.75
N ALA A 107 3.98 15.14 8.57
CA ALA A 107 5.38 15.49 8.83
C ALA A 107 6.22 15.45 7.55
N ARG A 108 6.10 14.38 6.74
CA ARG A 108 6.82 14.27 5.46
C ARG A 108 6.36 15.30 4.43
N LEU A 109 5.06 15.61 4.39
CA LEU A 109 4.52 16.67 3.55
C LEU A 109 5.12 18.03 3.96
N LYS A 110 5.12 18.33 5.27
CA LYS A 110 5.75 19.54 5.83
C LYS A 110 7.24 19.61 5.45
N HIS A 111 8.00 18.54 5.64
CA HIS A 111 9.44 18.51 5.36
C HIS A 111 9.78 18.50 3.86
N LYS A 112 8.81 18.19 3.00
CA LYS A 112 8.95 18.37 1.55
C LYS A 112 8.92 19.85 1.16
N PHE A 113 8.15 20.69 1.87
CA PHE A 113 8.10 22.14 1.64
C PHE A 113 9.22 22.87 2.38
N LEU A 114 9.50 22.48 3.62
CA LEU A 114 10.56 23.08 4.44
C LEU A 114 11.36 21.97 5.15
N PRO A 115 12.55 21.60 4.64
CA PRO A 115 13.40 20.58 5.23
C PRO A 115 13.68 20.87 6.71
N ALA A 116 13.81 19.81 7.51
CA ALA A 116 14.27 19.96 8.89
C ALA A 116 15.72 20.50 8.93
N LEU A 117 16.03 21.33 9.92
CA LEU A 117 17.40 21.76 10.18
C LEU A 117 18.23 20.54 10.60
N GLN A 118 19.39 20.33 9.97
CA GLN A 118 20.29 19.23 10.29
C GLN A 118 21.43 19.70 11.17
N ASP A 119 21.77 18.89 12.17
CA ASP A 119 22.98 19.09 12.97
C ASP A 119 24.20 18.66 12.15
N HIS A 120 25.20 19.54 12.06
CA HIS A 120 26.44 19.27 11.33
C HIS A 120 27.29 18.19 12.03
N ASN A 121 27.02 17.93 13.30
CA ASN A 121 27.67 16.87 14.09
C ASN A 121 27.01 15.50 13.93
N ASP A 122 25.83 15.41 13.34
CA ASP A 122 25.14 14.14 13.08
C ASP A 122 25.78 13.42 11.88
N PHE A 123 26.00 12.11 12.02
CA PHE A 123 26.46 11.28 10.92
C PHE A 123 25.47 11.24 9.74
N LEU A 124 24.17 11.42 10.00
CA LEU A 124 23.16 11.52 8.94
C LEU A 124 23.36 12.73 8.03
N TYR A 125 23.82 13.87 8.59
CA TYR A 125 24.20 15.04 7.78
C TYR A 125 25.36 14.71 6.83
N LEU A 126 26.33 13.93 7.31
CA LEU A 126 27.46 13.49 6.49
C LEU A 126 27.03 12.56 5.37
N LEU A 127 26.13 11.61 5.65
CA LEU A 127 25.59 10.71 4.63
C LEU A 127 24.80 11.48 3.56
N ASP A 128 24.02 12.49 3.95
CA ASP A 128 23.34 13.36 2.98
C ASP A 128 24.33 14.15 2.12
N ARG A 129 25.49 14.55 2.65
CA ARG A 129 26.56 15.19 1.89
C ARG A 129 27.25 14.21 0.93
N ILE A 130 27.53 12.99 1.40
CA ILE A 130 28.19 11.93 0.62
C ILE A 130 27.27 11.42 -0.50
N PHE A 131 25.99 11.18 -0.20
CA PHE A 131 24.95 10.67 -1.11
C PHE A 131 23.89 11.74 -1.44
N TYR A 132 24.35 12.92 -1.85
CA TYR A 132 23.50 14.12 -2.04
C TYR A 132 22.44 14.00 -3.13
N LYS A 133 22.55 13.06 -4.07
CA LYS A 133 21.51 12.88 -5.10
C LYS A 133 20.43 11.95 -4.55
N LYS A 134 19.16 12.37 -4.61
CA LYS A 134 18.00 11.57 -4.16
C LYS A 134 17.85 10.20 -4.84
N ALA A 135 18.57 9.95 -5.92
CA ALA A 135 18.58 8.69 -6.66
C ALA A 135 19.85 7.86 -6.40
N ASP A 136 20.74 8.28 -5.50
CA ASP A 136 21.99 7.56 -5.21
C ASP A 136 21.71 6.14 -4.68
N TYR A 137 20.64 5.96 -3.89
CA TYR A 137 20.21 4.63 -3.44
C TYR A 137 20.00 3.63 -4.59
N VAL A 138 19.60 4.08 -5.79
CA VAL A 138 19.31 3.19 -6.94
C VAL A 138 20.56 2.48 -7.40
N TRP A 139 21.68 3.21 -7.55
CA TRP A 139 22.92 2.59 -8.00
C TRP A 139 23.58 1.79 -6.89
N VAL A 140 23.48 2.26 -5.63
CA VAL A 140 23.99 1.55 -4.46
C VAL A 140 23.33 0.17 -4.35
N GLU A 141 22.00 0.10 -4.46
CA GLU A 141 21.23 -1.15 -4.44
C GLU A 141 21.39 -2.01 -5.70
N SER A 142 21.80 -1.42 -6.83
CA SER A 142 22.03 -2.18 -8.08
C SER A 142 23.30 -3.02 -8.06
N ILE A 143 24.26 -2.65 -7.21
CA ILE A 143 25.51 -3.40 -7.03
C ILE A 143 25.22 -4.65 -6.18
N PRO A 144 25.67 -5.85 -6.61
CA PRO A 144 25.51 -7.08 -5.83
C PRO A 144 26.09 -6.97 -4.42
N ARG A 145 25.42 -7.58 -3.45
CA ARG A 145 25.76 -7.50 -2.03
C ARG A 145 27.19 -7.98 -1.75
N GLU A 146 27.62 -9.01 -2.46
CA GLU A 146 28.94 -9.62 -2.36
C GLU A 146 30.06 -8.62 -2.66
N ARG A 147 29.81 -7.63 -3.53
CA ARG A 147 30.79 -6.59 -3.86
C ARG A 147 30.95 -5.57 -2.74
N TRP A 148 29.85 -5.19 -2.11
CA TRP A 148 29.90 -4.32 -0.94
C TRP A 148 30.60 -5.01 0.24
N ILE A 149 30.36 -6.32 0.41
CA ILE A 149 31.08 -7.13 1.40
C ILE A 149 32.60 -7.08 1.11
N GLN A 150 33.02 -7.37 -0.13
CA GLN A 150 34.43 -7.28 -0.55
C GLN A 150 35.03 -5.89 -0.28
N PHE A 151 34.28 -4.82 -0.56
CA PHE A 151 34.72 -3.45 -0.35
C PHE A 151 34.95 -3.13 1.13
N PHE A 152 34.01 -3.47 2.01
CA PHE A 152 34.17 -3.20 3.45
C PHE A 152 35.21 -4.10 4.12
N GLU A 153 35.33 -5.36 3.69
CA GLU A 153 36.39 -6.28 4.13
C GLU A 153 37.79 -5.81 3.71
N LEU A 154 37.91 -5.20 2.52
CA LEU A 154 39.16 -4.59 2.06
C LEU A 154 39.55 -3.39 2.95
N ILE A 155 38.58 -2.55 3.30
CA ILE A 155 38.83 -1.36 4.11
C ILE A 155 39.21 -1.75 5.54
N LYS A 156 38.63 -2.83 6.10
CA LYS A 156 38.85 -3.25 7.50
C LYS A 156 38.59 -2.11 8.48
N LEU A 157 37.36 -1.61 8.52
CA LEU A 157 36.99 -0.55 9.46
C LEU A 157 37.07 -1.08 10.91
N PRO A 158 37.67 -0.35 11.85
CA PRO A 158 37.80 -0.74 13.26
C PRO A 158 36.48 -0.54 14.01
N LEU A 159 35.39 -1.11 13.52
CA LEU A 159 34.06 -0.95 14.09
C LEU A 159 33.90 -1.71 15.42
N SER A 160 34.65 -2.80 15.63
CA SER A 160 34.70 -3.58 16.89
C SER A 160 36.08 -3.55 17.57
N SER A 161 37.07 -2.87 16.97
CA SER A 161 38.48 -2.95 17.37
C SER A 161 38.86 -2.03 18.55
N ASN A 162 38.10 -2.09 19.64
CA ASN A 162 38.36 -1.32 20.88
C ASN A 162 38.28 0.22 20.75
N GLU A 163 37.64 0.78 19.71
CA GLU A 163 37.37 2.22 19.64
C GLU A 163 36.24 2.59 20.63
N PRO A 164 36.54 3.18 21.81
CA PRO A 164 35.58 3.26 22.90
C PRO A 164 34.40 4.18 22.56
N VAL A 165 34.64 5.17 21.69
CA VAL A 165 33.61 6.12 21.24
C VAL A 165 32.52 5.41 20.44
N ILE A 166 32.88 4.53 19.50
CA ILE A 166 31.92 3.82 18.65
C ILE A 166 31.12 2.82 19.50
N ILE A 167 31.83 2.06 20.35
CA ILE A 167 31.22 1.07 21.25
C ILE A 167 30.24 1.75 22.22
N ASN A 168 30.63 2.87 22.82
CA ASN A 168 29.75 3.61 23.74
C ASN A 168 28.50 4.16 23.00
N GLN A 169 28.66 4.72 21.81
CA GLN A 169 27.51 5.18 21.01
C GLN A 169 26.59 4.02 20.58
N ALA A 170 27.15 2.86 20.24
CA ALA A 170 26.38 1.65 19.95
C ALA A 170 25.63 1.15 21.18
N MET A 171 26.27 1.14 22.35
CA MET A 171 25.65 0.76 23.63
C MET A 171 24.51 1.70 24.02
N VAL A 172 24.70 3.02 23.91
CA VAL A 172 23.64 4.02 24.15
C VAL A 172 22.48 3.82 23.18
N SER A 173 22.78 3.56 21.90
CA SER A 173 21.76 3.27 20.89
C SER A 173 20.97 1.99 21.21
N LEU A 174 21.66 0.95 21.70
CA LEU A 174 21.05 -0.31 22.13
C LEU A 174 20.10 -0.10 23.32
N GLN A 175 20.47 0.75 24.28
CA GLN A 175 19.60 1.15 25.39
C GLN A 175 18.35 1.91 24.93
N ILE A 176 18.50 2.89 24.02
CA ILE A 176 17.38 3.66 23.47
C ILE A 176 16.41 2.74 22.72
N LEU A 177 16.93 1.84 21.89
CA LEU A 177 16.12 0.87 21.15
C LEU A 177 15.43 -0.11 22.10
N GLY A 178 16.16 -0.64 23.09
CA GLY A 178 15.63 -1.55 24.09
C GLY A 178 14.50 -0.93 24.91
N ALA A 179 14.69 0.29 25.42
CA ALA A 179 13.62 1.02 26.11
C ALA A 179 12.40 1.26 25.20
N GLY A 180 12.65 1.59 23.92
CA GLY A 180 11.59 1.76 22.93
C GLY A 180 10.81 0.47 22.64
N VAL A 181 11.49 -0.68 22.53
CA VAL A 181 10.84 -1.98 22.35
C VAL A 181 9.99 -2.34 23.56
N ALA A 182 10.52 -2.16 24.77
CA ALA A 182 9.78 -2.42 26.00
C ALA A 182 8.53 -1.52 26.10
N GLN A 183 8.68 -0.21 25.87
CA GLN A 183 7.56 0.73 25.86
C GLN A 183 6.48 0.31 24.88
N LEU A 184 6.85 0.01 23.63
CA LEU A 184 5.92 -0.43 22.59
C LEU A 184 5.27 -1.79 22.94
N GLY A 185 6.01 -2.66 23.61
CA GLY A 185 5.51 -3.95 24.12
C GLY A 185 4.42 -3.79 25.18
N TRP A 186 4.44 -2.69 25.93
CA TRP A 186 3.42 -2.35 26.94
C TRP A 186 2.26 -1.48 26.41
N GLU A 187 2.25 -1.16 25.11
CA GLU A 187 1.08 -0.47 24.53
C GLU A 187 -0.16 -1.39 24.60
N LYS A 188 -1.32 -0.79 24.86
CA LYS A 188 -2.58 -1.51 25.07
C LYS A 188 -2.91 -2.43 23.88
N GLU A 189 -2.63 -1.95 22.67
CA GLU A 189 -2.76 -2.65 21.40
C GLU A 189 -2.00 -3.99 21.37
N ILE A 190 -0.84 -4.06 22.03
CA ILE A 190 0.03 -5.23 22.08
C ILE A 190 -0.39 -6.15 23.22
N ILE A 191 -0.54 -5.60 24.44
CA ILE A 191 -0.92 -6.39 25.63
C ILE A 191 -2.24 -7.13 25.41
N THR A 192 -3.26 -6.46 24.86
CA THR A 192 -4.60 -7.05 24.68
C THR A 192 -4.60 -8.29 23.76
N ASN A 193 -3.61 -8.37 22.86
CA ASN A 193 -3.48 -9.45 21.87
C ASN A 193 -2.33 -10.41 22.18
N THR A 194 -1.60 -10.18 23.26
CA THR A 194 -0.53 -11.06 23.73
C THR A 194 -1.16 -12.28 24.42
N ASN A 195 -0.55 -13.46 24.28
CA ASN A 195 -1.02 -14.66 24.98
C ASN A 195 -0.69 -14.56 26.48
N VAL A 196 -1.55 -15.10 27.34
CA VAL A 196 -1.38 -15.14 28.81
C VAL A 196 0.00 -15.70 29.20
N LYS A 197 0.54 -16.67 28.42
CA LYS A 197 1.90 -17.20 28.62
C LYS A 197 2.98 -16.10 28.69
N TRP A 198 2.85 -15.06 27.88
CA TRP A 198 3.83 -13.97 27.78
C TRP A 198 3.48 -12.76 28.66
N MET A 199 2.33 -12.80 29.36
CA MET A 199 1.93 -11.74 30.30
C MET A 199 2.46 -11.96 31.72
N GLN A 200 2.88 -13.20 32.06
CA GLN A 200 3.36 -13.56 33.38
C GLN A 200 4.87 -13.79 33.31
N ALA A 201 5.64 -12.87 33.91
CA ALA A 201 7.06 -12.97 34.26
C ALA A 201 8.13 -13.20 33.15
N GLU A 202 7.76 -13.36 31.88
CA GLU A 202 8.72 -13.63 30.79
C GLU A 202 8.40 -12.86 29.49
N ASN A 203 7.98 -11.59 29.56
CA ASN A 203 7.75 -10.81 28.33
C ASN A 203 9.10 -10.47 27.66
N PRO A 204 9.43 -11.03 26.48
CA PRO A 204 10.74 -10.83 25.85
C PRO A 204 10.97 -9.36 25.45
N PHE A 205 9.91 -8.56 25.26
CA PHE A 205 10.06 -7.12 25.01
C PHE A 205 10.59 -6.37 26.22
N GLU A 206 10.31 -6.83 27.43
CA GLU A 206 10.81 -6.24 28.67
C GLU A 206 12.16 -6.86 29.07
N THR A 207 12.26 -8.19 29.04
CA THR A 207 13.47 -8.94 29.43
C THR A 207 14.71 -8.45 28.70
N GLN A 208 14.62 -8.16 27.39
CA GLN A 208 15.75 -7.64 26.63
C GLN A 208 16.29 -6.32 27.20
N GLN A 209 15.42 -5.44 27.73
CA GLN A 209 15.86 -4.14 28.26
C GLN A 209 16.71 -4.32 29.51
N PHE A 210 16.29 -5.23 30.40
CA PHE A 210 17.05 -5.55 31.61
C PHE A 210 18.43 -6.14 31.28
N LEU A 211 18.49 -7.08 30.32
CA LEU A 211 19.76 -7.68 29.91
C LEU A 211 20.71 -6.67 29.25
N ILE A 212 20.18 -5.72 28.47
CA ILE A 212 20.97 -4.63 27.88
C ILE A 212 21.51 -3.68 28.97
N TYR A 213 20.73 -3.43 30.02
CA TYR A 213 21.23 -2.66 31.17
C TYR A 213 22.36 -3.40 31.89
N GLU A 214 22.19 -4.69 32.15
CA GLU A 214 23.22 -5.55 32.74
C GLU A 214 24.50 -5.59 31.89
N LEU A 215 24.36 -5.66 30.56
CA LEU A 215 25.49 -5.61 29.63
C LEU A 215 26.30 -4.33 29.79
N ARG A 216 25.62 -3.18 29.92
CA ARG A 216 26.30 -1.90 30.14
C ARG A 216 27.06 -1.86 31.46
N GLU A 217 26.47 -2.38 32.54
CA GLU A 217 27.13 -2.44 33.85
C GLU A 217 28.38 -3.32 33.79
N LEU A 218 28.33 -4.46 33.09
CA LEU A 218 29.51 -5.30 32.85
C LEU A 218 30.60 -4.56 32.07
N MET A 219 30.24 -3.75 31.08
CA MET A 219 31.21 -2.95 30.32
C MET A 219 31.81 -1.80 31.14
N ILE A 220 31.01 -1.12 31.97
CA ILE A 220 31.50 -0.05 32.86
C ILE A 220 32.42 -0.62 33.94
N SER A 221 32.12 -1.82 34.43
CA SER A 221 32.92 -2.52 35.44
C SER A 221 34.12 -3.28 34.87
N GLU A 222 34.38 -3.17 33.55
CA GLU A 222 35.45 -3.87 32.84
C GLU A 222 35.47 -5.38 33.13
N ALA A 223 34.28 -5.99 33.20
CA ALA A 223 34.12 -7.41 33.47
C ALA A 223 34.79 -8.29 32.39
N PRO A 224 35.13 -9.56 32.71
CA PRO A 224 35.75 -10.48 31.75
C PRO A 224 34.95 -10.61 30.44
N VAL A 225 35.66 -10.67 29.31
CA VAL A 225 35.07 -10.74 27.97
C VAL A 225 34.14 -11.95 27.82
N GLU A 226 34.41 -13.06 28.49
CA GLU A 226 33.55 -14.25 28.48
C GLU A 226 32.15 -13.99 29.10
N LYS A 227 32.07 -13.12 30.12
CA LYS A 227 30.79 -12.72 30.71
C LYS A 227 30.00 -11.82 29.76
N ILE A 228 30.67 -10.87 29.13
CA ILE A 228 30.07 -9.99 28.11
C ILE A 228 29.55 -10.83 26.93
N LYS A 229 30.33 -11.81 26.47
CA LYS A 229 29.96 -12.71 25.37
C LYS A 229 28.78 -13.61 25.74
N SER A 230 28.79 -14.23 26.92
CA SER A 230 27.68 -15.09 27.37
C SER A 230 26.37 -14.30 27.55
N LEU A 231 26.43 -13.09 28.09
CA LEU A 231 25.25 -12.22 28.19
C LEU A 231 24.76 -11.76 26.81
N SER A 232 25.67 -11.45 25.88
CA SER A 232 25.32 -11.09 24.50
C SER A 232 24.61 -12.23 23.76
N VAL A 233 25.04 -13.48 23.96
CA VAL A 233 24.31 -14.66 23.43
C VAL A 233 22.89 -14.72 24.00
N ARG A 234 22.75 -14.55 25.32
CA ARG A 234 21.43 -14.52 25.97
C ARG A 234 20.54 -13.41 25.43
N ILE A 235 21.07 -12.21 25.20
CA ILE A 235 20.33 -11.10 24.58
C ILE A 235 19.85 -11.52 23.18
N ARG A 236 20.71 -12.11 22.34
CA ARG A 236 20.32 -12.58 21.00
C ARG A 236 19.15 -13.55 21.06
N ASP A 237 19.14 -14.48 22.02
CA ASP A 237 18.05 -15.45 22.16
C ASP A 237 16.74 -14.79 22.58
N VAL A 238 16.77 -13.83 23.52
CA VAL A 238 15.58 -13.04 23.89
C VAL A 238 15.09 -12.19 22.71
N LEU A 239 15.98 -11.62 21.88
CA LEU A 239 15.57 -10.90 20.67
C LEU A 239 14.87 -11.82 19.65
N LYS A 240 15.30 -13.09 19.53
CA LYS A 240 14.60 -14.09 18.70
C LYS A 240 13.21 -14.41 19.27
N GLU A 241 13.10 -14.59 20.58
CA GLU A 241 11.81 -14.79 21.25
C GLU A 241 10.86 -13.60 21.05
N ALA A 242 11.37 -12.38 21.13
CA ALA A 242 10.61 -11.16 20.86
C ALA A 242 10.05 -11.15 19.42
N ARG A 243 10.83 -11.61 18.43
CA ARG A 243 10.33 -11.77 17.05
C ARG A 243 9.24 -12.83 16.93
N LEU A 244 9.41 -13.98 17.60
CA LEU A 244 8.37 -15.03 17.63
C LEU A 244 7.07 -14.51 18.26
N LEU A 245 7.17 -13.67 19.29
CA LEU A 245 6.01 -13.01 19.89
C LEU A 245 5.34 -12.04 18.90
N VAL A 246 6.10 -11.23 18.16
CA VAL A 246 5.55 -10.37 17.09
C VAL A 246 4.74 -11.19 16.09
N ASP A 247 5.27 -12.31 15.62
CA ASP A 247 4.58 -13.19 14.65
C ASP A 247 3.35 -13.88 15.25
N SER A 248 3.43 -14.30 16.52
CA SER A 248 2.29 -14.84 17.27
C SER A 248 1.15 -13.82 17.39
N ILE A 249 1.47 -12.57 17.73
CA ILE A 249 0.46 -11.51 17.82
C ILE A 249 -0.16 -11.29 16.43
N ARG A 250 0.64 -11.17 15.36
CA ARG A 250 0.15 -11.02 13.98
C ARG A 250 -0.86 -12.09 13.59
N SER A 251 -0.49 -13.36 13.79
CA SER A 251 -1.34 -14.51 13.44
C SER A 251 -2.66 -14.54 14.22
N SER A 252 -2.64 -14.23 15.53
CA SER A 252 -3.87 -14.17 16.35
C SER A 252 -4.83 -13.05 15.94
N THR A 253 -4.32 -12.01 15.27
CA THR A 253 -5.11 -10.83 14.92
C THR A 253 -5.97 -11.03 13.66
N ASN A 254 -5.64 -12.02 12.81
CA ASN A 254 -6.45 -12.40 11.64
C ASN A 254 -7.86 -12.91 12.01
N GLU A 255 -8.05 -13.38 13.25
CA GLU A 255 -9.34 -13.87 13.74
C GLU A 255 -10.14 -12.81 14.50
N LYS A 256 -9.46 -12.02 15.34
CA LYS A 256 -10.10 -11.04 16.26
C LYS A 256 -10.30 -9.65 15.65
N GLY A 257 -9.67 -9.37 14.52
CA GLY A 257 -9.58 -8.03 13.93
C GLY A 257 -8.46 -7.19 14.56
N THR A 258 -7.86 -6.31 13.78
CA THR A 258 -6.61 -5.62 14.13
C THR A 258 -6.86 -4.11 14.29
N SER A 259 -5.97 -3.36 14.96
CA SER A 259 -5.92 -1.91 14.74
C SER A 259 -4.77 -1.54 13.82
N LEU A 260 -4.99 -0.49 13.03
CA LEU A 260 -3.91 0.14 12.26
C LEU A 260 -2.72 0.54 13.16
N SER A 261 -3.02 0.97 14.39
CA SER A 261 -2.04 1.29 15.43
C SER A 261 -1.20 0.06 15.80
N GLN A 262 -1.82 -1.08 16.09
CA GLN A 262 -1.14 -2.32 16.44
C GLN A 262 -0.19 -2.79 15.32
N THR A 263 -0.66 -2.79 14.07
CA THR A 263 0.16 -3.17 12.91
C THR A 263 1.41 -2.30 12.80
N PHE A 264 1.24 -1.01 13.03
CA PHE A 264 2.34 -0.04 12.98
C PHE A 264 3.30 -0.18 14.17
N ILE A 265 2.79 -0.48 15.38
CA ILE A 265 3.63 -0.78 16.56
C ILE A 265 4.46 -2.04 16.32
N LEU A 266 3.85 -3.13 15.83
CA LEU A 266 4.56 -4.38 15.54
C LEU A 266 5.64 -4.20 14.47
N PHE A 267 5.38 -3.37 13.45
CA PHE A 267 6.37 -3.01 12.44
C PHE A 267 7.55 -2.25 13.07
N GLN A 268 7.29 -1.26 13.93
CA GLN A 268 8.35 -0.55 14.65
C GLN A 268 9.18 -1.47 15.55
N ILE A 269 8.54 -2.37 16.29
CA ILE A 269 9.23 -3.35 17.13
C ILE A 269 10.18 -4.19 16.27
N GLU A 270 9.72 -4.72 15.14
CA GLU A 270 10.55 -5.52 14.24
C GLU A 270 11.77 -4.75 13.70
N GLN A 271 11.58 -3.49 13.29
CA GLN A 271 12.68 -2.62 12.85
C GLN A 271 13.70 -2.38 13.96
N LYS A 272 13.24 -2.12 15.18
CA LYS A 272 14.11 -1.91 16.35
C LYS A 272 14.85 -3.19 16.72
N LEU A 273 14.20 -4.35 16.74
CA LEU A 273 14.83 -5.66 17.01
C LEU A 273 15.94 -5.98 15.99
N ASN A 274 15.68 -5.78 14.69
CA ASN A 274 16.69 -5.96 13.65
C ASN A 274 17.90 -5.06 13.85
N ARG A 275 17.66 -3.81 14.28
CA ARG A 275 18.73 -2.87 14.56
C ARG A 275 19.52 -3.22 15.83
N MET A 276 18.86 -3.73 16.85
CA MET A 276 19.50 -4.17 18.09
C MET A 276 20.47 -5.33 17.84
N GLU A 277 20.14 -6.29 16.97
CA GLU A 277 21.09 -7.36 16.59
C GLU A 277 22.37 -6.82 15.94
N LEU A 278 22.24 -5.82 15.06
CA LEU A 278 23.39 -5.18 14.41
C LEU A 278 24.29 -4.48 15.43
N LEU A 279 23.69 -3.77 16.38
CA LEU A 279 24.43 -3.07 17.43
C LEU A 279 25.09 -4.04 18.41
N LEU A 280 24.45 -5.18 18.67
CA LEU A 280 25.02 -6.20 19.54
C LEU A 280 26.28 -6.84 18.92
N ASP A 281 26.34 -6.98 17.59
CA ASP A 281 27.56 -7.40 16.88
C ASP A 281 28.70 -6.36 16.95
N ILE A 282 28.39 -5.09 17.27
CA ILE A 282 29.39 -4.03 17.47
C ILE A 282 29.86 -4.03 18.94
N VAL A 283 28.94 -4.28 19.87
CA VAL A 283 29.18 -4.22 21.32
C VAL A 283 29.83 -5.49 21.87
N ASP A 284 29.56 -6.67 21.31
CA ASP A 284 30.07 -7.95 21.84
C ASP A 284 31.58 -8.18 21.59
N GLY A 285 32.21 -7.31 20.79
CA GLY A 285 33.67 -7.22 20.65
C GLY A 285 34.31 -8.46 20.01
N ASP A 286 33.55 -9.35 19.38
CA ASP A 286 34.15 -10.41 18.57
C ASP A 286 34.86 -9.75 17.37
N GLU A 287 36.07 -10.19 17.03
CA GLU A 287 36.85 -9.61 15.91
C GLU A 287 36.17 -9.81 14.54
N HIS A 288 35.00 -10.45 14.52
CA HIS A 288 34.22 -10.80 13.34
C HIS A 288 32.86 -10.10 13.36
N ILE A 289 32.86 -8.82 12.99
CA ILE A 289 31.63 -8.16 12.58
C ILE A 289 31.06 -8.91 11.39
N ASN A 290 29.77 -9.21 11.45
CA ASN A 290 29.06 -9.76 10.33
C ASN A 290 28.94 -8.67 9.23
N THR A 291 29.91 -8.59 8.32
CA THR A 291 29.96 -7.60 7.23
C THR A 291 28.68 -7.59 6.41
N THR A 292 28.11 -8.78 6.21
CA THR A 292 26.86 -9.04 5.51
C THR A 292 25.71 -8.20 6.12
N ARG A 293 25.57 -8.23 7.45
CA ARG A 293 24.63 -7.40 8.24
C ARG A 293 24.95 -5.90 8.18
N PHE A 294 26.22 -5.52 8.23
CA PHE A 294 26.65 -4.13 8.10
C PHE A 294 26.31 -3.54 6.71
N VAL A 295 26.47 -4.33 5.65
CA VAL A 295 26.06 -3.96 4.29
C VAL A 295 24.56 -3.73 4.22
N ASP A 296 23.74 -4.57 4.85
CA ASP A 296 22.28 -4.37 4.90
C ASP A 296 21.90 -3.07 5.60
N LEU A 297 22.61 -2.73 6.69
CA LEU A 297 22.46 -1.45 7.37
C LEU A 297 22.82 -0.29 6.45
N PHE A 298 23.96 -0.37 5.77
CA PHE A 298 24.42 0.64 4.82
C PHE A 298 23.38 0.89 3.71
N HIS A 299 22.90 -0.16 3.04
CA HIS A 299 21.83 -0.03 2.04
C HIS A 299 20.58 0.62 2.63
N SER A 300 20.15 0.16 3.81
CA SER A 300 18.94 0.66 4.47
C SER A 300 19.03 2.15 4.80
N VAL A 301 20.15 2.60 5.36
CA VAL A 301 20.38 3.99 5.74
C VAL A 301 20.49 4.88 4.50
N VAL A 302 21.27 4.50 3.48
CA VAL A 302 21.39 5.28 2.23
C VAL A 302 20.03 5.43 1.55
N ARG A 303 19.26 4.34 1.44
CA ARG A 303 17.90 4.38 0.88
C ARG A 303 17.00 5.30 1.70
N TYR A 304 17.01 5.16 3.03
CA TYR A 304 16.14 5.93 3.90
C TYR A 304 16.47 7.42 3.84
N GLU A 305 17.74 7.81 3.95
CA GLU A 305 18.13 9.23 3.89
C GLU A 305 17.77 9.87 2.55
N ASN A 306 18.00 9.18 1.43
CA ASN A 306 17.57 9.65 0.11
C ASN A 306 16.04 9.71 -0.06
N ARG A 307 15.28 8.92 0.70
CA ARG A 307 13.82 8.73 0.55
C ARG A 307 12.99 9.20 1.76
N LYS A 308 13.58 9.83 2.77
CA LYS A 308 12.91 10.20 4.03
C LYS A 308 11.65 11.06 3.82
N ASN A 309 11.71 11.99 2.87
CA ASN A 309 10.59 12.87 2.51
C ASN A 309 9.65 12.28 1.42
N SER A 310 9.85 11.03 1.01
CA SER A 310 9.04 10.39 -0.03
C SER A 310 7.75 9.81 0.55
N LEU A 311 6.62 10.44 0.23
CA LEU A 311 5.29 9.91 0.56
C LEU A 311 5.03 8.54 -0.08
N ARG A 312 5.53 8.34 -1.31
CA ARG A 312 5.37 7.07 -2.04
C ARG A 312 6.14 5.93 -1.35
N GLU A 313 7.33 6.21 -0.82
CA GLU A 313 8.12 5.22 -0.08
C GLU A 313 7.42 4.83 1.21
N PHE A 314 6.97 5.83 1.98
CA PHE A 314 6.22 5.62 3.21
C PHE A 314 4.96 4.79 2.98
N LEU A 315 4.13 5.22 2.01
CA LEU A 315 2.94 4.47 1.64
C LEU A 315 3.32 3.07 1.16
N SER A 316 4.39 2.87 0.39
CA SER A 316 4.82 1.53 -0.01
C SER A 316 5.11 0.62 1.19
N GLN A 317 5.88 1.10 2.18
CA GLN A 317 6.33 0.33 3.33
C GLN A 317 5.20 0.07 4.33
N THR A 318 4.34 1.07 4.57
CA THR A 318 3.24 0.97 5.54
C THR A 318 1.97 0.38 4.93
N THR A 319 1.66 0.69 3.67
CA THR A 319 0.44 0.20 3.01
C THR A 319 0.49 -1.31 2.83
N GLY A 320 1.65 -1.96 2.71
CA GLY A 320 1.72 -3.43 2.61
C GLY A 320 0.96 -4.12 3.74
N TYR A 321 1.26 -3.78 4.98
CA TYR A 321 0.63 -4.40 6.16
C TYR A 321 -0.82 -3.95 6.41
N VAL A 322 -1.15 -2.70 6.07
CA VAL A 322 -2.52 -2.16 6.21
C VAL A 322 -3.44 -2.69 5.13
N ALA A 323 -2.94 -2.73 3.90
CA ALA A 323 -3.60 -3.36 2.77
C ALA A 323 -3.81 -4.85 3.01
N TYR A 324 -2.88 -5.51 3.72
CA TYR A 324 -2.99 -6.94 4.04
C TYR A 324 -4.26 -7.18 4.84
N GLN A 325 -4.46 -6.41 5.89
CA GLN A 325 -5.62 -6.56 6.77
C GLN A 325 -6.93 -6.11 6.12
N ILE A 326 -6.90 -5.05 5.31
CA ILE A 326 -8.07 -4.62 4.51
C ILE A 326 -8.42 -5.67 3.45
N ALA A 327 -7.43 -6.31 2.83
CA ALA A 327 -7.62 -7.38 1.85
C ALA A 327 -8.09 -8.69 2.51
N GLU A 328 -7.52 -9.09 3.64
CA GLU A 328 -7.86 -10.31 4.40
C GLU A 328 -9.34 -10.32 4.80
N HIS A 329 -9.83 -9.21 5.37
CA HIS A 329 -11.23 -9.07 5.77
C HIS A 329 -12.19 -9.05 4.58
N LYS A 330 -11.75 -8.54 3.42
CA LYS A 330 -12.54 -8.59 2.18
C LYS A 330 -12.54 -9.96 1.52
N GLY A 331 -11.43 -10.70 1.59
CA GLY A 331 -11.28 -12.04 0.99
C GLY A 331 -12.33 -13.04 1.49
N LYS A 332 -12.61 -13.06 2.80
CA LYS A 332 -13.64 -13.95 3.40
C LYS A 332 -15.07 -13.67 2.89
N LYS A 333 -15.41 -12.42 2.54
CA LYS A 333 -16.72 -12.07 1.93
C LYS A 333 -16.71 -12.25 0.40
N GLY A 334 -15.56 -12.05 -0.26
CA GLY A 334 -15.39 -12.07 -1.71
C GLY A 334 -15.77 -13.40 -2.38
N GLY A 335 -15.54 -14.53 -1.70
CA GLY A 335 -15.88 -15.86 -2.24
C GLY A 335 -17.36 -16.05 -2.60
N LYS A 336 -18.28 -15.37 -1.88
CA LYS A 336 -19.72 -15.40 -2.18
C LYS A 336 -20.09 -14.70 -3.49
N TYR A 337 -19.22 -13.83 -4.01
CA TYR A 337 -19.40 -13.12 -5.26
C TYR A 337 -18.71 -13.80 -6.44
N ILE A 338 -18.15 -15.00 -6.24
CA ILE A 338 -17.52 -15.81 -7.28
C ILE A 338 -18.40 -17.02 -7.54
N THR A 339 -19.09 -17.00 -8.67
CA THR A 339 -19.90 -18.14 -9.11
C THR A 339 -19.02 -19.27 -9.58
N SER A 340 -19.35 -20.49 -9.18
CA SER A 340 -18.64 -21.72 -9.56
C SER A 340 -19.52 -22.64 -10.41
N SER A 341 -20.85 -22.57 -10.26
CA SER A 341 -21.81 -23.41 -10.99
C SER A 341 -22.79 -22.61 -11.89
N PRO A 342 -23.41 -23.25 -12.90
CA PRO A 342 -24.48 -22.62 -13.70
C PRO A 342 -25.68 -22.12 -12.88
N LYS A 343 -26.02 -22.82 -11.79
CA LYS A 343 -27.12 -22.42 -10.89
C LYS A 343 -26.77 -21.12 -10.15
N GLU A 344 -25.55 -21.01 -9.62
CA GLU A 344 -25.07 -19.79 -8.98
C GLU A 344 -24.97 -18.61 -9.97
N TYR A 345 -24.56 -18.86 -11.22
CA TYR A 345 -24.54 -17.85 -12.27
C TYR A 345 -25.92 -17.23 -12.52
N TRP A 346 -26.95 -18.07 -12.66
CA TRP A 346 -28.31 -17.60 -12.85
C TRP A 346 -28.85 -16.88 -11.61
N ALA A 347 -28.61 -17.42 -10.41
CA ALA A 347 -29.03 -16.80 -9.16
C ALA A 347 -28.46 -15.39 -8.98
N MET A 348 -27.18 -15.21 -9.33
CA MET A 348 -26.53 -13.90 -9.32
C MET A 348 -27.11 -12.96 -10.39
N MET A 349 -27.40 -13.46 -11.60
CA MET A 349 -28.03 -12.66 -12.65
C MET A 349 -29.41 -12.14 -12.21
N VAL A 350 -30.23 -12.97 -11.56
CA VAL A 350 -31.54 -12.54 -11.05
C VAL A 350 -31.44 -11.61 -9.85
N SER A 351 -30.53 -11.87 -8.91
CA SER A 351 -30.21 -10.90 -7.86
C SER A 351 -29.76 -9.55 -8.44
N ALA A 352 -29.04 -9.56 -9.57
CA ALA A 352 -28.68 -8.35 -10.29
C ALA A 352 -29.86 -7.68 -11.02
N MET A 353 -30.84 -8.44 -11.51
CA MET A 353 -32.07 -7.87 -12.06
C MET A 353 -32.83 -7.05 -11.01
N PHE A 354 -32.98 -7.56 -9.79
CA PHE A 354 -33.56 -6.80 -8.66
C PHE A 354 -32.74 -5.55 -8.31
N GLY A 355 -31.40 -5.67 -8.32
CA GLY A 355 -30.53 -4.51 -8.15
C GLY A 355 -30.73 -3.46 -9.24
N GLY A 356 -30.91 -3.89 -10.49
CA GLY A 356 -31.22 -3.03 -11.62
C GLY A 356 -32.55 -2.30 -11.44
N LEU A 357 -33.58 -2.99 -10.96
CA LEU A 357 -34.90 -2.40 -10.70
C LEU A 357 -34.82 -1.25 -9.68
N ILE A 358 -34.05 -1.42 -8.61
CA ILE A 358 -33.82 -0.35 -7.61
C ILE A 358 -33.14 0.86 -8.27
N ILE A 359 -32.16 0.63 -9.15
CA ILE A 359 -31.48 1.72 -9.87
C ILE A 359 -32.43 2.49 -10.79
N VAL A 360 -33.43 1.85 -11.39
CA VAL A 360 -34.45 2.57 -12.19
C VAL A 360 -35.14 3.64 -11.35
N PHE A 361 -35.60 3.28 -10.15
CA PHE A 361 -36.23 4.25 -9.24
C PHE A 361 -35.28 5.37 -8.83
N VAL A 362 -34.02 5.04 -8.54
CA VAL A 362 -32.98 6.02 -8.21
C VAL A 362 -32.75 7.00 -9.37
N ALA A 363 -32.72 6.50 -10.61
CA ALA A 363 -32.52 7.32 -11.81
C ALA A 363 -33.70 8.25 -12.07
N ILE A 364 -34.94 7.74 -12.01
CA ILE A 364 -36.16 8.56 -12.16
C ILE A 364 -36.22 9.63 -11.07
N LEU A 365 -35.99 9.25 -9.80
CA LEU A 365 -35.97 10.21 -8.70
C LEU A 365 -34.86 11.26 -8.87
N LYS A 366 -33.67 10.87 -9.35
CA LYS A 366 -32.60 11.83 -9.66
C LYS A 366 -33.05 12.84 -10.73
N THR A 367 -33.74 12.39 -11.77
CA THR A 367 -34.25 13.26 -12.83
C THR A 367 -35.30 14.22 -12.30
N LEU A 368 -36.23 13.76 -11.46
CA LEU A 368 -37.20 14.64 -10.78
C LEU A 368 -36.50 15.68 -9.88
N LEU A 369 -35.48 15.25 -9.14
CA LEU A 369 -34.66 16.14 -8.30
C LEU A 369 -33.83 17.14 -9.13
N HIS A 370 -33.57 16.86 -10.40
CA HIS A 370 -32.88 17.79 -11.30
C HIS A 370 -33.72 19.02 -11.64
N HIS A 371 -35.03 18.82 -11.79
CA HIS A 371 -35.99 19.88 -12.10
C HIS A 371 -36.31 20.79 -10.91
N LEU A 372 -35.83 20.45 -9.70
CA LEU A 372 -35.92 21.34 -8.54
C LEU A 372 -34.86 22.46 -8.65
N PRO A 373 -35.26 23.75 -8.58
CA PRO A 373 -34.34 24.87 -8.68
C PRO A 373 -33.53 25.04 -7.37
N LEU A 374 -32.55 24.18 -7.15
CA LEU A 374 -31.66 24.18 -6.00
C LEU A 374 -30.31 24.80 -6.34
N ALA A 375 -29.69 25.47 -5.37
CA ALA A 375 -28.31 25.90 -5.50
C ALA A 375 -27.37 24.69 -5.69
N PRO A 376 -26.22 24.83 -6.40
CA PRO A 376 -25.37 23.71 -6.78
C PRO A 376 -24.98 22.79 -5.61
N PHE A 377 -24.66 23.35 -4.45
CA PHE A 377 -24.32 22.56 -3.25
C PHE A 377 -25.49 21.64 -2.83
N TRP A 378 -26.70 22.20 -2.69
CA TRP A 378 -27.88 21.46 -2.26
C TRP A 378 -28.33 20.44 -3.30
N GLN A 379 -28.19 20.76 -4.59
CA GLN A 379 -28.44 19.80 -5.67
C GLN A 379 -27.54 18.56 -5.53
N GLY A 380 -26.26 18.77 -5.26
CA GLY A 380 -25.29 17.67 -5.07
C GLY A 380 -25.57 16.86 -3.83
N PHE A 381 -25.90 17.53 -2.73
CA PHE A 381 -26.29 16.87 -1.50
C PHE A 381 -27.51 15.95 -1.70
N VAL A 382 -28.55 16.43 -2.37
CA VAL A 382 -29.78 15.64 -2.58
C VAL A 382 -29.55 14.50 -3.58
N TYR A 383 -28.70 14.68 -4.60
CA TYR A 383 -28.23 13.57 -5.44
C TYR A 383 -27.46 12.53 -4.65
N SER A 384 -26.55 12.97 -3.77
CA SER A 384 -25.79 12.08 -2.91
C SER A 384 -26.68 11.24 -2.01
N VAL A 385 -27.68 11.87 -1.36
CA VAL A 385 -28.65 11.16 -0.52
C VAL A 385 -29.44 10.15 -1.34
N ASN A 386 -29.95 10.53 -2.52
CA ASN A 386 -30.68 9.61 -3.41
C ASN A 386 -29.83 8.38 -3.79
N TYR A 387 -28.59 8.59 -4.24
CA TYR A 387 -27.69 7.49 -4.57
C TYR A 387 -27.33 6.64 -3.34
N SER A 388 -27.05 7.24 -2.19
CA SER A 388 -26.76 6.52 -0.94
C SER A 388 -27.93 5.63 -0.52
N VAL A 389 -29.16 6.15 -0.54
CA VAL A 389 -30.37 5.37 -0.23
C VAL A 389 -30.54 4.22 -1.22
N GLY A 390 -30.34 4.46 -2.51
CA GLY A 390 -30.37 3.42 -3.55
C GLY A 390 -29.37 2.30 -3.29
N PHE A 391 -28.12 2.63 -2.99
CA PHE A 391 -27.08 1.62 -2.71
C PHE A 391 -27.30 0.86 -1.40
N ILE A 392 -27.84 1.53 -0.37
CA ILE A 392 -28.25 0.87 0.88
C ILE A 392 -29.41 -0.09 0.60
N ALA A 393 -30.42 0.31 -0.18
CA ALA A 393 -31.56 -0.54 -0.53
C ALA A 393 -31.13 -1.80 -1.32
N ILE A 394 -30.15 -1.67 -2.22
CA ILE A 394 -29.57 -2.83 -2.92
C ILE A 394 -28.91 -3.80 -1.93
N GLU A 395 -28.15 -3.27 -0.96
CA GLU A 395 -27.47 -4.08 0.05
C GLU A 395 -28.45 -4.81 0.97
N GLU A 396 -29.45 -4.08 1.52
CA GLU A 396 -30.44 -4.61 2.45
C GLU A 396 -31.33 -5.68 1.81
N THR A 397 -31.68 -5.50 0.53
CA THR A 397 -32.43 -6.52 -0.22
C THR A 397 -31.57 -7.70 -0.67
N LYS A 398 -30.25 -7.69 -0.39
CA LYS A 398 -29.26 -8.66 -0.87
C LYS A 398 -29.26 -8.78 -2.40
N SER A 399 -29.62 -7.69 -3.07
CA SER A 399 -29.54 -7.57 -4.52
C SER A 399 -28.10 -7.33 -4.95
N THR A 400 -27.80 -7.61 -6.21
CA THR A 400 -26.43 -7.53 -6.72
C THR A 400 -26.23 -6.27 -7.58
N LEU A 401 -25.19 -5.51 -7.27
CA LEU A 401 -24.68 -4.45 -8.14
C LEU A 401 -23.28 -4.81 -8.62
N ALA A 402 -23.12 -4.95 -9.94
CA ALA A 402 -21.90 -5.49 -10.56
C ALA A 402 -20.64 -4.76 -10.10
N THR A 403 -20.67 -3.44 -10.15
CA THR A 403 -19.51 -2.56 -9.93
C THR A 403 -18.97 -2.50 -8.50
N LYS A 404 -19.71 -2.99 -7.50
CA LYS A 404 -19.27 -3.00 -6.09
C LYS A 404 -18.44 -4.25 -5.74
N GLN A 405 -18.67 -5.35 -6.44
CA GLN A 405 -18.01 -6.64 -6.24
C GLN A 405 -16.49 -6.69 -6.53
N PRO A 406 -15.92 -5.95 -7.51
CA PRO A 406 -14.54 -6.12 -7.95
C PRO A 406 -13.51 -5.90 -6.85
N ALA A 407 -13.79 -4.97 -5.93
CA ALA A 407 -12.93 -4.71 -4.78
C ALA A 407 -12.89 -5.89 -3.78
N PHE A 408 -13.95 -6.70 -3.70
CA PHE A 408 -14.02 -7.88 -2.81
C PHE A 408 -13.44 -9.12 -3.50
N THR A 409 -13.73 -9.30 -4.78
CA THR A 409 -13.26 -10.46 -5.55
C THR A 409 -11.75 -10.39 -5.81
N ALA A 410 -11.18 -9.19 -5.98
CA ALA A 410 -9.73 -9.00 -6.12
C ALA A 410 -8.93 -9.55 -4.93
N SER A 411 -9.40 -9.34 -3.69
CA SER A 411 -8.74 -9.88 -2.50
C SER A 411 -8.83 -11.41 -2.42
N ALA A 412 -9.95 -12.00 -2.86
CA ALA A 412 -10.11 -13.46 -2.95
C ALA A 412 -9.28 -14.09 -4.07
N VAL A 413 -9.11 -13.40 -5.20
CA VAL A 413 -8.18 -13.80 -6.27
C VAL A 413 -6.75 -13.75 -5.75
N ALA A 414 -6.39 -12.71 -5.02
CA ALA A 414 -5.04 -12.61 -4.47
C ALA A 414 -4.76 -13.68 -3.39
N SER A 415 -5.77 -14.21 -2.67
CA SER A 415 -5.55 -15.30 -1.68
C SER A 415 -5.19 -16.64 -2.31
N SER A 416 -5.51 -16.86 -3.59
CA SER A 416 -5.04 -18.07 -4.28
C SER A 416 -3.53 -18.03 -4.58
N LEU A 417 -2.83 -16.93 -4.24
CA LEU A 417 -1.38 -16.79 -4.33
C LEU A 417 -0.67 -17.11 -3.01
N ASP A 418 -1.39 -17.49 -1.96
CA ASP A 418 -0.76 -17.93 -0.70
C ASP A 418 -0.08 -19.30 -0.91
N THR A 419 1.19 -19.26 -1.32
CA THR A 419 2.12 -20.37 -1.21
C THR A 419 2.99 -20.18 0.04
N LYS A 420 3.45 -21.28 0.65
CA LYS A 420 4.45 -21.22 1.73
C LYS A 420 5.68 -20.45 1.21
N LYS A 421 6.38 -19.73 2.10
CA LYS A 421 7.45 -18.73 1.84
C LYS A 421 8.55 -19.07 0.81
N ASP A 422 8.63 -20.28 0.25
CA ASP A 422 9.64 -20.75 -0.71
C ASP A 422 9.09 -21.38 -2.02
N GLU A 423 7.78 -21.40 -2.26
CA GLU A 423 7.21 -21.99 -3.49
C GLU A 423 6.75 -20.93 -4.52
N LYS A 424 7.09 -21.15 -5.80
CA LYS A 424 6.63 -20.30 -6.91
C LYS A 424 5.08 -20.25 -6.91
N PRO A 425 4.47 -19.05 -6.94
CA PRO A 425 3.02 -18.92 -6.93
C PRO A 425 2.41 -19.57 -8.18
N ASN A 426 1.30 -20.28 -8.02
CA ASN A 426 0.61 -20.96 -9.12
C ASN A 426 -0.17 -19.93 -9.98
N LEU A 427 0.53 -19.30 -10.93
CA LEU A 427 0.00 -18.28 -11.83
C LEU A 427 -1.16 -18.79 -12.72
N TYR A 428 -1.22 -20.11 -12.98
CA TYR A 428 -2.32 -20.71 -13.74
C TYR A 428 -3.62 -20.73 -12.93
N ASN A 429 -3.56 -21.18 -11.67
CA ASN A 429 -4.73 -21.13 -10.76
C ASN A 429 -5.20 -19.69 -10.52
N LEU A 430 -4.27 -18.73 -10.49
CA LEU A 430 -4.60 -17.32 -10.46
C LEU A 430 -5.41 -16.90 -11.70
N ALA A 431 -4.96 -17.26 -12.91
CA ALA A 431 -5.68 -16.96 -14.15
C ALA A 431 -7.09 -17.59 -14.20
N VAL A 432 -7.24 -18.82 -13.71
CA VAL A 432 -8.54 -19.49 -13.55
C VAL A 432 -9.44 -18.76 -12.54
N THR A 433 -8.88 -18.20 -11.48
CA THR A 433 -9.67 -17.46 -10.49
C THR A 433 -10.10 -16.10 -11.05
N VAL A 434 -9.23 -15.41 -11.80
CA VAL A 434 -9.56 -14.18 -12.53
C VAL A 434 -10.69 -14.44 -13.54
N SER A 435 -10.68 -15.56 -14.27
CA SER A 435 -11.75 -15.89 -15.22
C SER A 435 -13.10 -16.11 -14.54
N LYS A 436 -13.13 -16.80 -13.39
CA LYS A 436 -14.35 -16.97 -12.58
C LYS A 436 -14.89 -15.64 -12.07
N VAL A 437 -14.02 -14.71 -11.68
CA VAL A 437 -14.42 -13.36 -11.27
C VAL A 437 -15.01 -12.61 -12.45
N PHE A 438 -14.32 -12.56 -13.58
CA PHE A 438 -14.80 -11.88 -14.79
C PHE A 438 -16.17 -12.40 -15.25
N ARG A 439 -16.35 -13.73 -15.21
CA ARG A 439 -17.65 -14.38 -15.45
C ARG A 439 -18.72 -13.89 -14.51
N SER A 440 -18.38 -13.76 -13.24
CA SER A 440 -19.34 -13.34 -12.24
C SER A 440 -19.74 -11.87 -12.40
N GLN A 441 -18.78 -11.03 -12.76
CA GLN A 441 -19.07 -9.64 -13.10
C GLN A 441 -19.95 -9.52 -14.33
N THR A 442 -19.69 -10.33 -15.36
CA THR A 442 -20.49 -10.36 -16.59
C THR A 442 -21.95 -10.70 -16.30
N ALA A 443 -22.22 -11.74 -15.50
CA ALA A 443 -23.60 -12.10 -15.15
C ALA A 443 -24.32 -10.95 -14.42
N SER A 444 -23.63 -10.28 -13.50
CA SER A 444 -24.21 -9.15 -12.78
C SER A 444 -24.44 -7.94 -13.68
N PHE A 445 -23.52 -7.63 -14.59
CA PHE A 445 -23.67 -6.52 -15.55
C PHE A 445 -24.88 -6.73 -16.45
N ILE A 446 -24.98 -7.92 -17.05
CA ILE A 446 -26.09 -8.29 -17.92
C ILE A 446 -27.41 -8.23 -17.14
N GLY A 447 -27.45 -8.82 -15.93
CA GLY A 447 -28.65 -8.81 -15.09
C GLY A 447 -29.12 -7.40 -14.74
N ASN A 448 -28.20 -6.49 -14.39
CA ASN A 448 -28.55 -5.09 -14.15
C ASN A 448 -29.10 -4.42 -15.44
N LEU A 449 -28.40 -4.54 -16.58
CA LEU A 449 -28.73 -3.85 -17.83
C LEU A 449 -30.05 -4.30 -18.45
N ILE A 450 -30.36 -5.60 -18.42
CA ILE A 450 -31.62 -6.17 -18.96
C ILE A 450 -32.84 -5.55 -18.29
N ILE A 451 -32.74 -5.12 -17.04
CA ILE A 451 -33.83 -4.42 -16.34
C ILE A 451 -33.73 -2.91 -16.51
N VAL A 452 -32.55 -2.33 -16.24
CA VAL A 452 -32.39 -0.88 -16.19
C VAL A 452 -32.79 -0.23 -17.51
N PHE A 453 -32.36 -0.78 -18.65
CA PHE A 453 -32.62 -0.16 -19.94
C PHE A 453 -34.12 -0.14 -20.30
N PRO A 454 -34.83 -1.29 -20.40
CA PRO A 454 -36.24 -1.27 -20.80
C PRO A 454 -37.17 -0.71 -19.72
N VAL A 455 -36.94 -0.99 -18.44
CA VAL A 455 -37.86 -0.56 -17.38
C VAL A 455 -37.77 0.95 -17.16
N THR A 456 -36.59 1.56 -17.31
CA THR A 456 -36.48 3.03 -17.28
C THR A 456 -37.24 3.68 -18.43
N TYR A 457 -37.20 3.09 -19.62
CA TYR A 457 -37.94 3.57 -20.79
C TYR A 457 -39.45 3.51 -20.52
N ILE A 458 -39.93 2.36 -20.02
CA ILE A 458 -41.35 2.16 -19.66
C ILE A 458 -41.79 3.13 -18.57
N MET A 459 -40.94 3.40 -17.57
CA MET A 459 -41.25 4.36 -16.50
C MET A 459 -41.30 5.80 -17.02
N ALA A 460 -40.41 6.18 -17.94
CA ALA A 460 -40.46 7.49 -18.59
C ALA A 460 -41.73 7.65 -19.44
N TRP A 461 -42.11 6.61 -20.17
CA TRP A 461 -43.35 6.55 -20.93
C TRP A 461 -44.60 6.62 -20.05
N LEU A 462 -44.63 5.87 -18.95
CA LEU A 462 -45.74 5.90 -17.99
C LEU A 462 -45.87 7.28 -17.34
N PHE A 463 -44.74 7.92 -17.02
CA PHE A 463 -44.73 9.28 -16.48
C PHE A 463 -45.35 10.28 -17.47
N ASP A 464 -44.96 10.22 -18.73
CA ASP A 464 -45.47 11.10 -19.79
C ASP A 464 -46.99 10.97 -19.95
N ILE A 465 -47.51 9.73 -19.95
CA ILE A 465 -48.96 9.49 -19.99
C ILE A 465 -49.67 10.03 -18.74
N CYS A 466 -49.11 9.80 -17.55
CA CYS A 466 -49.76 10.18 -16.29
C CYS A 466 -49.77 11.70 -16.05
N PHE A 467 -48.73 12.42 -16.46
CA PHE A 467 -48.55 13.85 -16.16
C PHE A 467 -48.69 14.76 -17.40
N GLY A 468 -48.87 14.19 -18.59
CA GLY A 468 -49.10 14.93 -19.84
C GLY A 468 -47.90 15.71 -20.37
N HIS A 469 -46.69 15.45 -19.85
CA HIS A 469 -45.44 16.04 -20.33
C HIS A 469 -44.27 15.07 -20.12
N PRO A 470 -43.27 15.08 -21.02
CA PRO A 470 -42.15 14.15 -20.94
C PRO A 470 -41.25 14.49 -19.75
N LEU A 471 -40.75 13.46 -19.07
CA LEU A 471 -39.82 13.59 -17.94
C LEU A 471 -38.49 14.29 -18.33
N VAL A 472 -38.07 14.09 -19.58
CA VAL A 472 -36.85 14.64 -20.17
C VAL A 472 -37.21 15.23 -21.53
N GLY A 473 -36.88 16.50 -21.75
CA GLY A 473 -37.11 17.17 -23.03
C GLY A 473 -36.16 16.68 -24.13
N ARG A 474 -36.44 17.04 -25.39
CA ARG A 474 -35.64 16.60 -26.55
C ARG A 474 -34.17 17.04 -26.47
N GLU A 475 -33.90 18.30 -26.11
CA GLU A 475 -32.53 18.83 -26.02
C GLU A 475 -31.75 18.15 -24.87
N GLU A 476 -32.37 18.03 -23.70
CA GLU A 476 -31.79 17.34 -22.55
C GLU A 476 -31.52 15.86 -22.88
N GLY A 477 -32.43 15.21 -23.61
CA GLY A 477 -32.26 13.83 -24.06
C GLY A 477 -31.08 13.63 -25.02
N ILE A 478 -30.86 14.57 -25.96
CA ILE A 478 -29.66 14.55 -26.83
C ILE A 478 -28.39 14.66 -25.98
N GLN A 479 -28.36 15.59 -25.03
CA GLN A 479 -27.21 15.76 -24.14
C GLN A 479 -26.94 14.50 -23.32
N MET A 480 -27.98 13.86 -22.76
CA MET A 480 -27.84 12.62 -21.99
C MET A 480 -27.24 11.46 -22.81
N LEU A 481 -27.56 11.38 -24.11
CA LEU A 481 -26.98 10.41 -25.04
C LEU A 481 -25.54 10.75 -25.42
N GLN A 482 -25.26 12.01 -25.76
CA GLN A 482 -23.91 12.49 -26.09
C GLN A 482 -22.94 12.28 -24.93
N ASP A 483 -23.40 12.52 -23.71
CA ASP A 483 -22.69 12.29 -22.45
C ASP A 483 -22.25 10.83 -22.24
N GLN A 484 -22.91 9.86 -22.90
CA GLN A 484 -22.53 8.44 -22.86
C GLN A 484 -21.72 8.02 -24.10
N HIS A 485 -21.58 8.88 -25.10
CA HIS A 485 -20.87 8.57 -26.32
C HIS A 485 -19.36 8.45 -26.04
N PRO A 486 -18.68 7.35 -26.46
CA PRO A 486 -17.30 7.07 -26.08
C PRO A 486 -16.28 8.06 -26.66
N TRP A 487 -16.57 8.63 -27.84
CA TRP A 487 -15.62 9.48 -28.57
C TRP A 487 -15.96 10.98 -28.57
N GLN A 488 -17.21 11.33 -28.26
CA GLN A 488 -17.69 12.72 -28.30
C GLN A 488 -17.73 13.35 -26.91
N SER A 489 -17.61 12.52 -25.87
CA SER A 489 -17.54 12.95 -24.48
C SER A 489 -16.33 12.31 -23.80
N LEU A 490 -15.96 12.84 -22.64
CA LEU A 490 -14.94 12.25 -21.77
C LEU A 490 -15.49 11.06 -20.96
N SER A 491 -16.55 10.40 -21.44
CA SER A 491 -17.25 9.33 -20.72
C SER A 491 -16.35 8.18 -20.27
N LEU A 492 -15.40 7.76 -21.12
CA LEU A 492 -14.44 6.70 -20.78
C LEU A 492 -13.46 7.13 -19.68
N LEU A 493 -13.00 8.39 -19.69
CA LEU A 493 -12.17 8.94 -18.62
C LEU A 493 -12.94 9.01 -17.30
N TYR A 494 -14.19 9.47 -17.35
CA TYR A 494 -15.08 9.52 -16.19
C TYR A 494 -15.48 8.12 -15.69
N ALA A 495 -15.49 7.10 -16.57
CA ALA A 495 -15.64 5.71 -16.17
C ALA A 495 -14.42 5.20 -15.39
N CYS A 496 -13.20 5.61 -15.76
CA CYS A 496 -11.99 5.34 -14.99
C CYS A 496 -12.05 6.00 -13.60
N ASN A 497 -12.48 7.26 -13.51
CA ASN A 497 -12.70 7.95 -12.23
C ASN A 497 -13.65 7.14 -11.33
N THR A 498 -14.76 6.68 -11.89
CA THR A 498 -15.72 5.82 -11.18
C THR A 498 -15.06 4.56 -10.62
N GLY A 499 -14.21 3.89 -11.40
CA GLY A 499 -13.43 2.73 -10.94
C GLY A 499 -12.53 3.05 -9.75
N VAL A 500 -11.89 4.23 -9.73
CA VAL A 500 -11.10 4.70 -8.59
C VAL A 500 -11.98 4.93 -7.36
N PHE A 501 -13.12 5.59 -7.50
CA PHE A 501 -14.03 5.85 -6.37
C PHE A 501 -14.71 4.59 -5.82
N LEU A 502 -15.01 3.61 -6.66
CA LEU A 502 -15.47 2.28 -6.24
C LEU A 502 -14.41 1.60 -5.37
N PHE A 503 -13.15 1.67 -5.79
CA PHE A 503 -12.02 1.17 -5.00
C PHE A 503 -11.87 1.90 -3.66
N ILE A 504 -11.91 3.24 -3.66
CA ILE A 504 -11.80 4.07 -2.44
C ILE A 504 -12.96 3.80 -1.47
N SER A 505 -14.21 3.77 -1.96
CA SER A 505 -15.39 3.40 -1.16
C SER A 505 -15.20 2.02 -0.52
N GLY A 506 -14.67 1.06 -1.27
CA GLY A 506 -14.32 -0.24 -0.73
C GLY A 506 -13.28 -0.17 0.39
N ILE A 507 -12.25 0.69 0.30
CA ILE A 507 -11.27 0.88 1.38
C ILE A 507 -11.94 1.45 2.62
N ILE A 508 -12.76 2.50 2.46
CA ILE A 508 -13.51 3.13 3.55
C ILE A 508 -14.38 2.10 4.27
N ALA A 509 -15.09 1.26 3.51
CA ALA A 509 -15.90 0.17 4.05
C ALA A 509 -15.07 -0.81 4.90
N GLY A 510 -13.91 -1.24 4.41
CA GLY A 510 -13.00 -2.12 5.13
C GLY A 510 -12.44 -1.49 6.41
N TYR A 511 -12.04 -0.22 6.33
CA TYR A 511 -11.55 0.54 7.49
C TYR A 511 -12.61 0.68 8.59
N VAL A 512 -13.84 1.07 8.23
CA VAL A 512 -14.95 1.21 9.18
C VAL A 512 -15.31 -0.14 9.80
N GLN A 513 -15.41 -1.20 8.99
CA GLN A 513 -15.69 -2.54 9.49
C GLN A 513 -14.64 -3.00 10.50
N ASN A 514 -13.36 -2.79 10.18
CA ASN A 514 -12.27 -3.13 11.07
C ASN A 514 -12.34 -2.34 12.39
N LYS A 515 -12.67 -1.05 12.32
CA LYS A 515 -12.84 -0.19 13.50
C LYS A 515 -14.01 -0.62 14.39
N MET A 516 -15.11 -1.11 13.81
CA MET A 516 -16.26 -1.65 14.55
C MET A 516 -15.87 -2.89 15.36
N ASN A 517 -15.21 -3.85 14.70
CA ASN A 517 -14.77 -5.10 15.32
C ASN A 517 -13.72 -4.82 16.41
N TYR A 518 -12.63 -4.13 16.06
CA TYR A 518 -11.54 -3.83 16.98
C TYR A 518 -11.99 -2.99 18.17
N GLY A 519 -12.80 -1.96 17.92
CA GLY A 519 -13.34 -1.08 18.95
C GLY A 519 -14.37 -1.77 19.86
N LYS A 520 -14.73 -3.03 19.59
CA LYS A 520 -15.81 -3.79 20.24
C LYS A 520 -17.08 -2.94 20.35
N ILE A 521 -17.41 -2.22 19.27
CA ILE A 521 -18.46 -1.18 19.29
C ILE A 521 -19.82 -1.80 19.63
N GLU A 522 -20.08 -3.04 19.21
CA GLU A 522 -21.27 -3.79 19.61
C GLU A 522 -21.46 -3.82 21.14
N ARG A 523 -20.45 -4.26 21.88
CA ARG A 523 -20.50 -4.32 23.34
C ARG A 523 -20.63 -2.93 23.96
N ARG A 524 -19.88 -1.96 23.44
CA ARG A 524 -19.92 -0.57 23.92
C ARG A 524 -21.28 0.09 23.73
N LEU A 525 -21.99 -0.22 22.64
CA LEU A 525 -23.35 0.29 22.41
C LEU A 525 -24.35 -0.33 23.40
N VAL A 526 -24.23 -1.64 23.65
CA VAL A 526 -25.10 -2.38 24.60
C VAL A 526 -24.88 -1.91 26.04
N GLU A 527 -23.63 -1.64 26.42
CA GLU A 527 -23.25 -1.18 27.76
C GLU A 527 -23.34 0.34 27.93
N HIS A 528 -23.73 1.09 26.89
CA HIS A 528 -23.74 2.55 26.93
C HIS A 528 -24.81 3.06 27.92
N PRO A 529 -24.44 3.88 28.93
CA PRO A 529 -25.34 4.24 30.03
C PRO A 529 -26.60 4.95 29.55
N VAL A 530 -26.48 5.85 28.56
CA VAL A 530 -27.62 6.60 28.02
C VAL A 530 -28.50 5.72 27.12
N LEU A 531 -27.93 4.84 26.28
CA LEU A 531 -28.73 4.06 25.34
C LEU A 531 -29.55 2.99 26.07
N ARG A 532 -29.03 2.47 27.18
CA ARG A 532 -29.73 1.54 28.06
C ARG A 532 -30.95 2.17 28.75
N LEU A 533 -30.98 3.50 28.91
CA LEU A 533 -32.14 4.22 29.45
C LEU A 533 -33.25 4.39 28.40
N TYR A 534 -32.89 4.64 27.14
CA TYR A 534 -33.87 4.92 26.07
C TYR A 534 -34.34 3.67 25.30
N PHE A 535 -33.55 2.60 25.24
CA PHE A 535 -33.85 1.41 24.45
C PHE A 535 -33.99 0.15 25.32
N ALA A 536 -34.99 -0.67 25.00
CA ALA A 536 -35.13 -2.00 25.59
C ALA A 536 -33.89 -2.87 25.26
N PRO A 537 -33.41 -3.74 26.18
CA PRO A 537 -32.18 -4.51 25.99
C PRO A 537 -32.13 -5.32 24.69
N LYS A 538 -33.26 -5.96 24.31
CA LYS A 538 -33.37 -6.73 23.06
C LYS A 538 -33.23 -5.85 21.81
N ARG A 539 -33.82 -4.64 21.81
CA ARG A 539 -33.72 -3.70 20.68
C ARG A 539 -32.31 -3.15 20.57
N LEU A 540 -31.70 -2.78 21.71
CA LEU A 540 -30.33 -2.28 21.74
C LEU A 540 -29.33 -3.33 21.25
N GLN A 541 -29.47 -4.60 21.68
CA GLN A 541 -28.66 -5.71 21.18
C GLN A 541 -28.83 -5.90 19.67
N HIS A 542 -30.07 -5.82 19.16
CA HIS A 542 -30.33 -5.96 17.73
C HIS A 542 -29.69 -4.83 16.91
N ILE A 543 -29.83 -3.57 17.35
CA ILE A 543 -29.21 -2.41 16.71
C ILE A 543 -27.68 -2.52 16.74
N ALA A 544 -27.11 -2.84 17.90
CA ALA A 544 -25.68 -2.98 18.08
C ALA A 544 -25.11 -4.09 17.19
N SER A 545 -25.78 -5.23 17.12
CA SER A 545 -25.38 -6.35 16.27
C SER A 545 -25.53 -6.01 14.78
N TYR A 546 -26.63 -5.37 14.39
CA TYR A 546 -26.84 -4.92 13.01
C TYR A 546 -25.73 -3.95 12.56
N LEU A 547 -25.42 -2.92 13.38
CA LEU A 547 -24.34 -1.99 13.10
C LEU A 547 -22.99 -2.69 13.04
N ASN A 548 -22.70 -3.62 13.95
CA ASN A 548 -21.43 -4.34 13.95
C ASN A 548 -21.23 -5.14 12.65
N HIS A 549 -22.28 -5.75 12.10
CA HIS A 549 -22.18 -6.57 10.89
C HIS A 549 -22.26 -5.75 9.57
N HIS A 550 -22.92 -4.59 9.57
CA HIS A 550 -23.26 -3.84 8.35
C HIS A 550 -22.62 -2.45 8.23
N ALA A 551 -22.08 -1.86 9.30
CA ALA A 551 -21.57 -0.48 9.28
C ALA A 551 -20.51 -0.23 8.21
N GLY A 552 -19.61 -1.19 7.96
CA GLY A 552 -18.65 -1.07 6.87
C GLY A 552 -19.33 -0.93 5.50
N SER A 553 -20.32 -1.79 5.22
CA SER A 553 -21.05 -1.75 3.95
C SER A 553 -21.90 -0.48 3.81
N LEU A 554 -22.55 -0.06 4.90
CA LEU A 554 -23.37 1.14 4.95
C LEU A 554 -22.54 2.40 4.68
N VAL A 555 -21.43 2.59 5.40
CA VAL A 555 -20.56 3.76 5.18
C VAL A 555 -19.89 3.71 3.81
N GLY A 556 -19.53 2.52 3.30
CA GLY A 556 -19.04 2.36 1.92
C GLY A 556 -20.06 2.83 0.88
N ASN A 557 -21.31 2.37 0.98
CA ASN A 557 -22.41 2.77 0.10
C ASN A 557 -22.74 4.25 0.20
N ILE A 558 -22.76 4.81 1.40
CA ILE A 558 -22.96 6.24 1.62
C ILE A 558 -21.84 7.02 0.93
N SER A 559 -20.58 6.65 1.17
CA SER A 559 -19.42 7.31 0.55
C SER A 559 -19.49 7.27 -0.98
N LEU A 560 -19.87 6.12 -1.56
CA LEU A 560 -20.04 5.98 -3.00
C LEU A 560 -21.16 6.88 -3.55
N GLY A 561 -22.31 6.94 -2.87
CA GLY A 561 -23.40 7.84 -3.22
C GLY A 561 -22.98 9.31 -3.17
N PHE A 562 -22.19 9.68 -2.16
CA PHE A 562 -21.62 11.02 -2.07
C PHE A 562 -20.65 11.33 -3.20
N PHE A 563 -19.75 10.42 -3.55
CA PHE A 563 -18.84 10.59 -4.69
C PHE A 563 -19.61 10.82 -5.99
N LEU A 564 -20.62 9.97 -6.29
CA LEU A 564 -21.44 10.09 -7.49
C LEU A 564 -22.29 11.37 -7.53
N GLY A 565 -22.90 11.75 -6.40
CA GLY A 565 -23.79 12.93 -6.35
C GLY A 565 -23.07 14.27 -6.37
N THR A 566 -21.84 14.35 -5.86
CA THR A 566 -21.09 15.61 -5.77
C THR A 566 -20.08 15.82 -6.89
N ALA A 567 -19.65 14.78 -7.61
CA ALA A 567 -18.56 14.88 -8.58
C ALA A 567 -18.77 15.97 -9.64
N ALA A 568 -19.90 15.94 -10.35
CA ALA A 568 -20.20 16.94 -11.38
C ALA A 568 -20.25 18.38 -10.81
N ILE A 569 -20.69 18.54 -9.56
CA ILE A 569 -20.81 19.86 -8.91
C ILE A 569 -19.46 20.36 -8.45
N ILE A 570 -18.61 19.49 -7.90
CA ILE A 570 -17.21 19.82 -7.60
C ILE A 570 -16.50 20.27 -8.89
N GLY A 571 -16.69 19.54 -10.00
CA GLY A 571 -16.17 19.94 -11.31
C GLY A 571 -16.62 21.34 -11.72
N LYS A 572 -17.92 21.64 -11.60
CA LYS A 572 -18.48 22.97 -11.88
C LYS A 572 -17.92 24.08 -10.98
N ILE A 573 -17.81 23.84 -9.67
CA ILE A 573 -17.32 24.83 -8.69
C ILE A 573 -15.86 25.20 -8.96
N PHE A 574 -15.01 24.23 -9.28
CA PHE A 574 -13.58 24.46 -9.53
C PHE A 574 -13.26 24.78 -11.00
N GLY A 575 -14.24 24.76 -11.90
CA GLY A 575 -14.03 24.97 -13.34
C GLY A 575 -13.21 23.86 -14.02
N VAL A 576 -13.17 22.67 -13.43
CA VAL A 576 -12.42 21.51 -13.95
C VAL A 576 -13.41 20.50 -14.52
N PRO A 577 -13.20 19.96 -15.75
CA PRO A 577 -14.09 18.97 -16.36
C PRO A 577 -13.98 17.62 -15.63
N PHE A 578 -14.66 17.50 -14.49
CA PHE A 578 -14.62 16.35 -13.60
C PHE A 578 -16.02 15.79 -13.37
N ASP A 579 -16.21 14.53 -13.72
CA ASP A 579 -17.47 13.81 -13.58
C ASP A 579 -17.21 12.30 -13.40
N ILE A 580 -18.27 11.56 -13.08
CA ILE A 580 -18.26 10.11 -12.80
C ILE A 580 -19.35 9.44 -13.66
N ARG A 581 -18.94 8.46 -14.47
CA ARG A 581 -19.85 7.65 -15.31
C ARG A 581 -19.90 6.21 -14.82
N HIS A 582 -21.05 5.84 -14.29
CA HIS A 582 -21.32 4.51 -13.76
C HIS A 582 -22.27 3.75 -14.66
N ILE A 583 -21.93 2.51 -15.05
CA ILE A 583 -22.66 1.73 -16.05
C ILE A 583 -24.18 1.74 -15.90
N THR A 584 -24.73 1.48 -14.71
CA THR A 584 -26.17 1.38 -14.51
C THR A 584 -26.86 2.74 -14.58
N ILE A 585 -26.20 3.81 -14.13
CA ILE A 585 -26.73 5.17 -14.21
C ILE A 585 -26.63 5.66 -15.66
N SER A 586 -25.51 5.39 -16.33
CA SER A 586 -25.33 5.64 -17.76
C SER A 586 -26.38 4.91 -18.60
N ALA A 587 -26.68 3.64 -18.31
CA ALA A 587 -27.72 2.90 -19.01
C ALA A 587 -29.12 3.49 -18.80
N ALA A 588 -29.45 3.90 -17.56
CA ALA A 588 -30.71 4.57 -17.27
C ALA A 588 -30.79 5.92 -18.00
N ASN A 589 -29.71 6.71 -17.99
CA ASN A 589 -29.66 8.00 -18.69
C ASN A 589 -29.78 7.83 -20.21
N THR A 590 -29.15 6.82 -20.80
CA THR A 590 -29.32 6.49 -22.23
C THR A 590 -30.76 6.14 -22.53
N SER A 591 -31.41 5.36 -21.67
CA SER A 591 -32.83 4.99 -21.83
C SER A 591 -33.76 6.20 -21.73
N LEU A 592 -33.55 7.08 -20.74
CA LEU A 592 -34.27 8.35 -20.60
C LEU A 592 -34.06 9.28 -21.80
N GLY A 593 -32.81 9.45 -22.24
CA GLY A 593 -32.49 10.28 -23.38
C GLY A 593 -33.09 9.75 -24.69
N LEU A 594 -33.08 8.45 -24.88
CA LEU A 594 -33.74 7.80 -26.01
C LEU A 594 -35.26 8.03 -26.02
N TYR A 595 -35.92 7.94 -24.85
CA TYR A 595 -37.34 8.27 -24.74
C TYR A 595 -37.61 9.75 -25.05
N GLY A 596 -36.85 10.67 -24.44
CA GLY A 596 -37.03 12.11 -24.61
C GLY A 596 -36.78 12.64 -26.03
N VAL A 597 -35.87 12.00 -26.78
CA VAL A 597 -35.60 12.36 -28.19
C VAL A 597 -36.59 11.69 -29.16
N GLY A 598 -37.10 10.51 -28.81
CA GLY A 598 -37.93 9.67 -29.66
C GLY A 598 -37.10 8.76 -30.57
N TRP A 599 -37.52 7.50 -30.67
CA TRP A 599 -36.79 6.44 -31.40
C TRP A 599 -36.56 6.77 -32.87
N GLU A 600 -37.52 7.41 -33.52
CA GLU A 600 -37.49 7.73 -34.96
C GLU A 600 -36.51 8.86 -35.31
N SER A 601 -36.13 9.68 -34.33
CA SER A 601 -35.31 10.87 -34.54
C SER A 601 -33.80 10.61 -34.44
N ILE A 602 -33.38 9.39 -34.07
CA ILE A 602 -31.97 9.06 -33.82
C ILE A 602 -31.43 8.11 -34.89
N ASN A 603 -30.25 8.44 -35.43
CA ASN A 603 -29.52 7.54 -36.31
C ASN A 603 -29.13 6.25 -35.57
N GLY A 604 -29.51 5.09 -36.10
CA GLY A 604 -29.22 3.78 -35.49
C GLY A 604 -27.73 3.52 -35.23
N SER A 605 -26.83 4.07 -36.06
CA SER A 605 -25.38 4.00 -35.83
C SER A 605 -24.93 4.80 -34.61
N PHE A 606 -25.54 5.95 -34.35
CA PHE A 606 -25.26 6.76 -33.16
C PHE A 606 -25.75 6.05 -31.90
N LEU A 607 -26.97 5.51 -31.92
CA LEU A 607 -27.52 4.76 -30.78
C LEU A 607 -26.69 3.51 -30.46
N LEU A 608 -26.27 2.75 -31.48
CA LEU A 608 -25.38 1.60 -31.31
C LEU A 608 -24.05 2.02 -30.68
N THR A 609 -23.48 3.14 -31.13
CA THR A 609 -22.22 3.67 -30.59
C THR A 609 -22.37 4.09 -29.13
N VAL A 610 -23.49 4.73 -28.76
CA VAL A 610 -23.81 5.07 -27.37
C VAL A 610 -23.97 3.81 -26.52
N PHE A 611 -24.64 2.78 -27.02
CA PHE A 611 -24.79 1.51 -26.31
C PHE A 611 -23.44 0.81 -26.07
N ILE A 612 -22.57 0.79 -27.09
CA ILE A 612 -21.18 0.32 -26.96
C ILE A 612 -20.42 1.17 -25.93
N GLY A 613 -20.65 2.49 -25.90
CA GLY A 613 -20.12 3.40 -24.88
C GLY A 613 -20.50 2.98 -23.46
N VAL A 614 -21.78 2.69 -23.21
CA VAL A 614 -22.25 2.19 -21.90
C VAL A 614 -21.56 0.87 -21.51
N LEU A 615 -21.38 -0.05 -22.45
CA LEU A 615 -20.64 -1.29 -22.19
C LEU A 615 -19.17 -1.03 -21.83
N PHE A 616 -18.50 -0.12 -22.54
CA PHE A 616 -17.13 0.27 -22.23
C PHE A 616 -17.01 0.99 -20.88
N ILE A 617 -17.99 1.84 -20.52
CA ILE A 617 -18.06 2.45 -19.19
C ILE A 617 -18.06 1.37 -18.11
N GLY A 618 -18.91 0.34 -18.26
CA GLY A 618 -18.94 -0.80 -17.35
C GLY A 618 -17.65 -1.59 -17.27
N PHE A 619 -17.05 -1.88 -18.42
CA PHE A 619 -15.77 -2.55 -18.50
C PHE A 619 -14.66 -1.77 -17.78
N LEU A 620 -14.58 -0.45 -17.97
CA LEU A 620 -13.59 0.41 -17.31
C LEU A 620 -13.86 0.57 -15.80
N ASN A 621 -15.13 0.70 -15.39
CA ASN A 621 -15.51 0.70 -13.97
C ASN A 621 -14.96 -0.57 -13.27
N PHE A 622 -15.17 -1.74 -13.89
CA PHE A 622 -14.65 -3.03 -13.41
C PHE A 622 -13.13 -3.07 -13.42
N LEU A 623 -12.51 -2.84 -14.58
CA LEU A 623 -11.08 -3.04 -14.80
C LEU A 623 -10.27 -2.18 -13.84
N VAL A 624 -10.56 -0.89 -13.75
CA VAL A 624 -9.82 0.04 -12.89
C VAL A 624 -10.01 -0.31 -11.41
N SER A 625 -11.24 -0.57 -10.97
CA SER A 625 -11.51 -0.94 -9.58
C SER A 625 -10.85 -2.26 -9.19
N PHE A 626 -10.95 -3.28 -10.05
CA PHE A 626 -10.35 -4.60 -9.84
C PHE A 626 -8.84 -4.52 -9.83
N SER A 627 -8.22 -3.86 -10.82
CA SER A 627 -6.76 -3.74 -10.92
C SER A 627 -6.16 -3.03 -9.71
N LEU A 628 -6.77 -1.92 -9.25
CA LEU A 628 -6.29 -1.23 -8.05
C LEU A 628 -6.42 -2.11 -6.80
N ALA A 629 -7.57 -2.76 -6.61
CA ALA A 629 -7.79 -3.66 -5.48
C ALA A 629 -6.84 -4.86 -5.52
N PHE A 630 -6.60 -5.43 -6.70
CA PHE A 630 -5.72 -6.58 -6.90
C PHE A 630 -4.26 -6.22 -6.64
N ILE A 631 -3.77 -5.10 -7.20
CA ILE A 631 -2.41 -4.63 -6.95
C ILE A 631 -2.16 -4.41 -5.45
N VAL A 632 -3.13 -3.79 -4.77
CA VAL A 632 -3.04 -3.55 -3.33
C VAL A 632 -3.08 -4.87 -2.55
N ALA A 633 -3.94 -5.81 -2.92
CA ALA A 633 -4.03 -7.13 -2.29
C ALA A 633 -2.80 -8.02 -2.52
N VAL A 634 -2.18 -7.98 -3.71
CA VAL A 634 -0.96 -8.75 -4.02
C VAL A 634 0.24 -8.15 -3.30
N ARG A 635 0.41 -6.83 -3.38
CA ARG A 635 1.49 -6.12 -2.68
C ARG A 635 1.43 -6.36 -1.17
N SER A 636 0.22 -6.48 -0.64
CA SER A 636 0.02 -6.74 0.79
C SER A 636 0.55 -8.09 1.26
N ARG A 637 0.71 -9.05 0.35
CA ARG A 637 1.29 -10.37 0.62
C ARG A 637 2.81 -10.43 0.37
N GLY A 638 3.47 -9.28 0.18
CA GLY A 638 4.90 -9.22 -0.13
C GLY A 638 5.26 -9.65 -1.56
N ILE A 639 4.27 -9.95 -2.40
CA ILE A 639 4.49 -10.33 -3.81
C ILE A 639 4.65 -9.05 -4.64
N HIS A 640 5.81 -8.90 -5.29
CA HIS A 640 6.02 -7.84 -6.25
C HIS A 640 5.62 -8.33 -7.65
N LEU A 641 4.52 -7.78 -8.20
CA LEU A 641 4.04 -8.16 -9.56
C LEU A 641 5.08 -7.96 -10.67
N ARG A 642 6.12 -7.14 -10.43
CA ARG A 642 7.24 -6.94 -11.36
C ARG A 642 8.08 -8.20 -11.54
N ASP A 643 8.09 -9.09 -10.56
CA ASP A 643 8.87 -10.32 -10.57
C ASP A 643 8.20 -11.41 -11.42
N TYR A 644 6.94 -11.19 -11.83
CA TYR A 644 6.13 -12.14 -12.61
C TYR A 644 5.53 -11.49 -13.88
N PRO A 645 6.35 -10.99 -14.82
CA PRO A 645 5.87 -10.41 -16.07
C PRO A 645 5.08 -11.42 -16.93
N GLU A 646 5.38 -12.71 -16.77
CA GLU A 646 4.72 -13.83 -17.43
C GLU A 646 3.22 -13.95 -17.08
N PHE A 647 2.77 -13.38 -15.95
CA PHE A 647 1.36 -13.49 -15.53
C PHE A 647 0.40 -12.96 -16.59
N LEU A 648 0.70 -11.80 -17.18
CA LEU A 648 -0.13 -11.23 -18.25
C LEU A 648 -0.16 -12.13 -19.48
N GLN A 649 0.97 -12.77 -19.82
CA GLN A 649 1.05 -13.72 -20.93
C GLN A 649 0.23 -14.99 -20.65
N ILE A 650 0.30 -15.53 -19.43
CA ILE A 650 -0.48 -16.71 -19.00
C ILE A 650 -1.98 -16.39 -19.03
N LEU A 651 -2.38 -15.22 -18.51
CA LEU A 651 -3.77 -14.77 -18.52
C LEU A 651 -4.28 -14.59 -19.96
N TRP A 652 -3.48 -13.98 -20.83
CA TRP A 652 -3.81 -13.81 -22.24
C TRP A 652 -3.90 -15.15 -22.99
N LYS A 653 -2.94 -16.06 -22.76
CA LYS A 653 -2.96 -17.41 -23.31
C LYS A 653 -4.22 -18.16 -22.88
N TYR A 654 -4.56 -18.11 -21.59
CA TYR A 654 -5.76 -18.75 -21.05
C TYR A 654 -7.06 -18.14 -21.62
N PHE A 655 -7.13 -16.81 -21.77
CA PHE A 655 -8.24 -16.13 -22.43
C PHE A 655 -8.42 -16.58 -23.89
N ARG A 656 -7.32 -16.71 -24.64
CA ARG A 656 -7.36 -17.15 -26.04
C ARG A 656 -7.71 -18.63 -26.19
N THR A 657 -7.22 -19.50 -25.30
CA THR A 657 -7.50 -20.95 -25.37
C THR A 657 -8.88 -21.32 -24.84
N HIS A 658 -9.38 -20.58 -23.84
CA HIS A 658 -10.66 -20.86 -23.17
C HIS A 658 -11.52 -19.60 -22.99
N PRO A 659 -11.91 -18.91 -24.08
CA PRO A 659 -12.68 -17.66 -24.00
C PRO A 659 -14.05 -17.86 -23.33
N LEU A 660 -14.67 -19.02 -23.55
CA LEU A 660 -15.98 -19.34 -22.95
C LEU A 660 -15.95 -19.41 -21.42
N ASP A 661 -14.79 -19.69 -20.80
CA ASP A 661 -14.68 -19.79 -19.33
C ASP A 661 -14.87 -18.44 -18.65
N PHE A 662 -14.58 -17.35 -19.37
CA PHE A 662 -14.76 -15.98 -18.92
C PHE A 662 -16.22 -15.54 -18.98
N PHE A 663 -17.06 -16.12 -19.84
CA PHE A 663 -18.44 -15.64 -20.02
C PHE A 663 -19.49 -16.64 -19.55
N ARG A 664 -19.21 -17.95 -19.57
CA ARG A 664 -20.19 -19.00 -19.30
C ARG A 664 -19.63 -20.09 -18.39
N PRO A 665 -20.40 -20.59 -17.41
CA PRO A 665 -19.99 -21.74 -16.62
C PRO A 665 -20.03 -23.03 -17.47
N ARG A 666 -18.92 -23.77 -17.50
CA ARG A 666 -18.91 -25.14 -18.03
C ARG A 666 -19.82 -26.01 -17.15
N LYS A 667 -20.58 -26.92 -17.78
CA LYS A 667 -21.15 -28.05 -17.03
C LYS A 667 -19.95 -28.79 -16.43
N ARG A 668 -20.00 -29.16 -15.14
CA ARG A 668 -19.01 -30.09 -14.57
C ARG A 668 -18.94 -31.26 -15.54
N ILE A 669 -17.76 -31.51 -16.10
CA ILE A 669 -17.49 -32.82 -16.68
C ILE A 669 -17.59 -33.73 -15.47
N THR A 670 -18.66 -34.51 -15.40
CA THR A 670 -18.72 -35.66 -14.49
C THR A 670 -17.48 -36.47 -14.79
N ASN A 671 -16.57 -36.59 -13.82
CA ASN A 671 -15.49 -37.55 -13.90
C ASN A 671 -16.17 -38.91 -14.07
N ASN A 672 -16.10 -39.47 -15.27
CA ASN A 672 -16.12 -40.92 -15.45
C ASN A 672 -14.71 -41.43 -15.18
#